data_AF-A0A5X9FEP9-F1
#
_entry.id   AF-A0A5X9FEP9-F1
#
_cell.length_a   1.000
_cell.length_b   1.000
_cell.length_c   1.000
_cell.angle_alpha   90.00
_cell.angle_beta   90.00
_cell.angle_gamma   90.00
#
_symmetry.space_group_name_H-M   'P 1'
#
loop_
_entity.id
_entity.type
_entity.pdbx_description
1 polymer ?
#
loop_
_entity_poly.entity_id
_entity_poly.type
_entity_poly.pdbx_seq_one_letter_code
_entity_poly.pdbx_strand_id
1 'polypeptide(L)'
;MNKTYNIIWNAARGMYIVTSELARSGSRAIVSVSASCAVTLLAMDAAPAVAEETRVSIPSQTTTYTLSGATPFVVETGNTIATDTAASAAIVGDNSNDWDLLIESGAVVGSSLIDSQAMNLDSLTGATSVHNQGTITGSSADGTILLQNGGSVINDGRIENSAIYVHNLDLGAPEIDAAIYMLNGGSYVSSENGVLKGVSGVIVQSGEVHITNGGTINSDGSWRSYGVELRGGAYGTIVNTGTIITTASDGSGEIEDAAIYAHTFDDIAAGDYVSVDNSGLLQSDFIAVALYHGAHFEVINRAGGVITAGNSSLVGIQSAAMELKAGANNLVTNDGTISAYGTANTYGIHYGESTSGGVITNTGSITTTGGGAGDASVYVHGNGDGTVVNNSGTMSSTVYGVYLDSARSKGHTLNNQAGGAISANTAVAINGNGNTITNQGKMTGVSDGLLISGNNNIVTTSGGEISGKNGIRVSKGSGNQITAKSGSKITATSTGISIASGNNQVTTESGSAIVAKDNGILINSGANNVTNGGSITATGSSISYGIQYNSGASGTITNTGTITTTGKGAGDASVYAHGGAVTINNSGTMDSSVFGVYVTTGHTLNNLAGGSITANTAVQLNGNNNTLANAGAILGDTNGVTISGSGNTLTNQGKITGGTNAVLINSGSKNNTLTLNTGTEMSGSITDGNNSASANNNLILDGEGTLGSSISGLNSVTSSGDWTLSGATMNLSGTTNSALWVKSGTLIVNGAMTAKGATVDSGTTLQIGNGGTLGAFNGDIVDNGTLTFNRSDAAAYGSVISGGGNVVKQGGGELTLSNNNSYSGGTTIAEGTLTATAGGALGSGNIDNRAYLKLDAASASDPFIVADLTTHSGATVEIGAGSTLQANTLTQQDGSTLTADLTATSGPAIRAKNVNLDGTLNVASPASQE
;
A
#
# COMPACT_ATOMS: atom_id res chain seq x y z
N MET A 1 77.95 -8.81 -58.62
CA MET A 1 78.06 -7.37 -58.27
C MET A 1 76.64 -6.86 -58.12
N ASN A 2 76.10 -7.01 -56.91
CA ASN A 2 74.78 -6.51 -56.52
C ASN A 2 74.88 -4.98 -56.48
N LYS A 3 74.38 -4.30 -57.51
CA LYS A 3 74.30 -2.84 -57.52
C LYS A 3 72.84 -2.44 -57.43
N THR A 4 72.58 -1.46 -56.59
CA THR A 4 71.31 -0.74 -56.51
C THR A 4 71.28 0.28 -57.63
N TYR A 5 70.32 0.18 -58.54
CA TYR A 5 70.08 1.19 -59.56
C TYR A 5 68.94 2.10 -59.10
N ASN A 6 69.24 3.38 -58.86
CA ASN A 6 68.22 4.42 -58.69
C ASN A 6 67.87 4.98 -60.05
N ILE A 7 66.69 4.64 -60.56
CA ILE A 7 66.19 5.16 -61.82
C ILE A 7 65.18 6.25 -61.48
N ILE A 8 65.52 7.51 -61.78
CA ILE A 8 64.66 8.67 -61.55
C ILE A 8 64.10 9.12 -62.90
N TRP A 9 62.78 9.04 -63.09
CA TRP A 9 62.12 9.48 -64.32
C TRP A 9 61.15 10.63 -64.07
N ASN A 10 61.15 11.64 -64.94
CA ASN A 10 60.15 12.71 -64.97
C ASN A 10 59.27 12.53 -66.22
N ALA A 11 58.02 12.08 -66.06
CA ALA A 11 57.14 11.74 -67.18
C ALA A 11 56.00 12.76 -67.34
N ALA A 12 55.84 13.31 -68.55
CA ALA A 12 54.86 14.35 -68.86
C ALA A 12 53.58 13.82 -69.57
N ARG A 13 53.56 12.57 -70.05
CA ARG A 13 52.37 11.85 -70.61
C ARG A 13 52.51 10.34 -70.41
N GLY A 14 51.36 9.64 -70.31
CA GLY A 14 51.19 8.25 -69.88
C GLY A 14 52.32 7.28 -70.24
N MET A 15 52.87 6.65 -69.21
CA MET A 15 54.05 5.78 -69.28
C MET A 15 53.68 4.37 -68.81
N TYR A 16 54.18 3.36 -69.52
CA TYR A 16 54.09 1.94 -69.16
C TYR A 16 55.46 1.47 -68.66
N ILE A 17 55.55 0.98 -67.43
CA ILE A 17 56.79 0.42 -66.88
C ILE A 17 56.61 -1.09 -66.71
N VAL A 18 57.52 -1.86 -67.33
CA VAL A 18 57.58 -3.33 -67.22
C VAL A 18 58.87 -3.69 -66.49
N THR A 19 58.76 -4.10 -65.22
CA THR A 19 59.90 -4.27 -64.31
C THR A 19 60.76 -5.51 -64.60
N SER A 20 60.21 -6.51 -65.30
CA SER A 20 60.89 -7.76 -65.62
C SER A 20 62.10 -7.61 -66.56
N GLU A 21 62.26 -6.46 -67.24
CA GLU A 21 63.42 -6.18 -68.09
C GLU A 21 64.52 -5.35 -67.41
N LEU A 22 64.29 -4.83 -66.20
CA LEU A 22 65.18 -3.87 -65.53
C LEU A 22 66.22 -4.48 -64.57
N ALA A 23 66.05 -5.74 -64.15
CA ALA A 23 67.04 -6.43 -63.31
C ALA A 23 67.12 -7.93 -63.65
N ARG A 24 68.34 -8.42 -63.91
CA ARG A 24 68.66 -9.86 -64.03
C ARG A 24 69.59 -10.28 -62.89
N SER A 25 69.33 -11.45 -62.31
CA SER A 25 70.21 -12.21 -61.41
C SER A 25 70.87 -11.38 -60.29
N GLY A 26 70.15 -11.19 -59.18
CA GLY A 26 70.71 -10.68 -57.91
C GLY A 26 70.93 -9.16 -57.81
N SER A 27 70.31 -8.34 -58.67
CA SER A 27 70.38 -6.88 -58.60
C SER A 27 69.10 -6.28 -58.01
N ARG A 28 69.22 -5.22 -57.20
CA ARG A 28 68.09 -4.43 -56.65
C ARG A 28 67.82 -3.23 -57.56
N ALA A 29 66.58 -3.04 -58.01
CA ALA A 29 66.16 -1.87 -58.76
C ALA A 29 65.23 -1.01 -57.90
N ILE A 30 65.62 0.24 -57.67
CA ILE A 30 64.78 1.25 -57.02
C ILE A 30 64.32 2.20 -58.13
N VAL A 31 63.03 2.20 -58.40
CA VAL A 31 62.44 3.02 -59.47
C VAL A 31 61.67 4.16 -58.82
N SER A 32 62.19 5.38 -58.96
CA SER A 32 61.54 6.61 -58.50
C SER A 32 60.92 7.32 -59.71
N VAL A 33 59.60 7.44 -59.74
CA VAL A 33 58.87 8.06 -60.84
C VAL A 33 58.21 9.33 -60.34
N SER A 34 58.58 10.46 -60.93
CA SER A 34 57.88 11.73 -60.79
C SER A 34 57.05 11.93 -62.06
N ALA A 35 55.73 11.90 -61.97
CA ALA A 35 54.86 12.03 -63.14
C ALA A 35 53.74 13.03 -62.85
N SER A 36 53.41 13.87 -63.83
CA SER A 36 52.30 14.84 -63.76
C SER A 36 51.01 14.31 -64.40
N CYS A 37 50.90 12.99 -64.62
CA CYS A 37 49.76 12.32 -65.26
C CYS A 37 49.70 10.83 -64.86
N ALA A 38 48.59 10.14 -65.11
CA ALA A 38 48.38 8.74 -64.72
C ALA A 38 49.46 7.80 -65.33
N VAL A 39 49.99 6.89 -64.53
CA VAL A 39 51.01 5.89 -64.89
C VAL A 39 50.44 4.50 -64.66
N THR A 40 50.58 3.60 -65.63
CA THR A 40 50.17 2.19 -65.50
C THR A 40 51.43 1.33 -65.32
N LEU A 41 51.53 0.63 -64.18
CA LEU A 41 52.62 -0.31 -63.89
C LEU A 41 52.10 -1.73 -64.10
N LEU A 42 52.75 -2.49 -65.00
CA LEU A 42 52.40 -3.88 -65.30
C LEU A 42 53.59 -4.77 -64.92
N ALA A 43 53.44 -5.59 -63.88
CA ALA A 43 54.39 -6.65 -63.55
C ALA A 43 53.83 -7.99 -64.07
N MET A 44 54.25 -8.41 -65.26
CA MET A 44 53.96 -9.75 -65.77
C MET A 44 55.03 -10.72 -65.24
N ASP A 45 54.65 -11.69 -64.41
CA ASP A 45 55.56 -12.77 -64.00
C ASP A 45 55.41 -13.99 -64.93
N ALA A 46 56.57 -14.52 -65.33
CA ALA A 46 56.72 -15.84 -65.90
C ALA A 46 58.12 -16.39 -65.54
N ALA A 47 58.42 -16.50 -64.23
CA ALA A 47 59.45 -17.33 -63.57
C ALA A 47 60.93 -17.31 -64.07
N PRO A 48 61.92 -17.59 -63.20
CA PRO A 48 62.09 -17.17 -61.82
C PRO A 48 63.22 -16.13 -61.73
N ALA A 49 62.92 -14.94 -61.22
CA ALA A 49 63.93 -14.04 -60.70
C ALA A 49 63.33 -13.33 -59.49
N VAL A 50 63.78 -13.73 -58.30
CA VAL A 50 63.36 -13.15 -57.03
C VAL A 50 63.84 -11.69 -56.99
N ALA A 51 62.92 -10.74 -57.15
CA ALA A 51 63.14 -9.35 -56.81
C ALA A 51 62.83 -9.20 -55.32
N GLU A 52 63.86 -9.01 -54.48
CA GLU A 52 63.68 -8.91 -53.02
C GLU A 52 62.99 -7.62 -52.56
N GLU A 53 62.87 -6.58 -53.39
CA GLU A 53 62.19 -5.33 -52.99
C GLU A 53 61.98 -4.41 -54.21
N THR A 54 60.75 -3.99 -54.50
CA THR A 54 60.47 -2.88 -55.43
C THR A 54 59.88 -1.71 -54.63
N ARG A 55 60.67 -0.64 -54.46
CA ARG A 55 60.21 0.61 -53.82
C ARG A 55 59.89 1.64 -54.89
N VAL A 56 58.66 2.16 -54.88
CA VAL A 56 58.22 3.25 -55.77
C VAL A 56 57.96 4.49 -54.91
N SER A 57 58.85 5.48 -55.01
CA SER A 57 58.68 6.77 -54.33
C SER A 57 58.01 7.74 -55.30
N ILE A 58 56.83 8.25 -54.93
CA ILE A 58 55.95 9.08 -55.77
C ILE A 58 55.76 10.44 -55.08
N PRO A 59 56.19 11.56 -55.68
CA PRO A 59 55.92 12.87 -55.12
C PRO A 59 54.44 13.24 -55.30
N SER A 60 53.78 13.56 -54.17
CA SER A 60 52.42 14.11 -54.02
C SER A 60 51.91 14.87 -55.25
N GLN A 61 51.02 14.26 -56.05
CA GLN A 61 49.91 14.90 -56.77
C GLN A 61 48.80 13.89 -57.17
N THR A 62 47.56 14.38 -57.18
CA THR A 62 46.26 13.75 -57.50
C THR A 62 46.21 12.99 -58.83
N THR A 63 46.73 11.76 -58.87
CA THR A 63 46.52 10.87 -60.03
C THR A 63 46.29 9.43 -59.61
N THR A 64 45.34 8.76 -60.28
CA THR A 64 44.92 7.38 -60.03
C THR A 64 45.94 6.38 -60.58
N TYR A 65 46.33 5.37 -59.80
CA TYR A 65 47.28 4.31 -60.19
C TYR A 65 46.63 2.92 -60.12
N THR A 66 46.87 2.10 -61.14
CA THR A 66 46.41 0.70 -61.24
C THR A 66 47.58 -0.24 -60.93
N LEU A 67 47.46 -1.11 -59.92
CA LEU A 67 48.46 -2.14 -59.60
C LEU A 67 47.98 -3.53 -60.05
N SER A 68 48.85 -4.29 -60.73
CA SER A 68 48.63 -5.67 -61.17
C SER A 68 49.96 -6.43 -61.18
N GLY A 69 50.08 -7.50 -60.38
CA GLY A 69 51.27 -8.35 -60.30
C GLY A 69 51.33 -9.21 -59.03
N ALA A 70 52.14 -10.28 -59.06
CA ALA A 70 52.30 -11.27 -57.98
C ALA A 70 53.42 -10.96 -56.97
N THR A 71 54.03 -9.77 -57.02
CA THR A 71 55.14 -9.35 -56.15
C THR A 71 54.80 -8.09 -55.35
N PRO A 72 55.34 -7.91 -54.13
CA PRO A 72 54.98 -6.81 -53.23
C PRO A 72 55.28 -5.41 -53.80
N PHE A 73 54.44 -4.43 -53.49
CA PHE A 73 54.65 -3.00 -53.78
C PHE A 73 54.57 -2.18 -52.49
N VAL A 74 55.51 -1.24 -52.30
CA VAL A 74 55.49 -0.23 -51.21
C VAL A 74 55.18 1.13 -51.81
N VAL A 75 54.15 1.83 -51.31
CA VAL A 75 53.75 3.17 -51.76
C VAL A 75 53.99 4.18 -50.63
N GLU A 76 54.91 5.11 -50.83
CA GLU A 76 55.17 6.20 -49.88
C GLU A 76 54.19 7.38 -50.06
N THR A 77 53.78 7.97 -48.93
CA THR A 77 52.83 9.07 -48.66
C THR A 77 52.10 9.84 -49.79
N GLY A 78 50.78 10.03 -49.61
CA GLY A 78 49.99 11.11 -50.22
C GLY A 78 49.21 10.78 -51.51
N ASN A 79 48.97 9.49 -51.83
CA ASN A 79 48.43 9.07 -53.13
C ASN A 79 47.14 8.22 -53.00
N THR A 80 46.17 8.42 -53.91
CA THR A 80 44.95 7.60 -54.00
C THR A 80 45.19 6.37 -54.87
N ILE A 81 45.08 5.17 -54.28
CA ILE A 81 45.10 3.89 -55.00
C ILE A 81 43.68 3.57 -55.46
N ALA A 82 43.47 3.20 -56.73
CA ALA A 82 42.19 2.66 -57.20
C ALA A 82 42.42 1.44 -58.09
N THR A 83 41.73 0.34 -57.80
CA THR A 83 41.78 -0.90 -58.58
C THR A 83 40.70 -0.89 -59.67
N ASP A 84 40.99 -1.44 -60.85
CA ASP A 84 40.09 -1.39 -62.01
C ASP A 84 38.83 -2.27 -61.79
N THR A 85 37.68 -1.66 -62.02
CA THR A 85 36.31 -2.19 -62.01
C THR A 85 36.00 -3.27 -63.06
N ALA A 86 36.99 -3.76 -63.82
CA ALA A 86 36.80 -4.86 -64.75
C ALA A 86 36.68 -6.19 -63.99
N ALA A 87 35.52 -6.85 -64.16
CA ALA A 87 35.17 -8.11 -63.53
C ALA A 87 36.34 -9.12 -63.54
N SER A 88 36.70 -9.62 -62.35
CA SER A 88 37.54 -10.80 -62.07
C SER A 88 39.05 -10.62 -61.77
N ALA A 89 39.54 -9.45 -61.36
CA ALA A 89 40.90 -9.34 -60.80
C ALA A 89 40.88 -9.33 -59.26
N ALA A 90 40.93 -10.52 -58.64
CA ALA A 90 41.22 -10.65 -57.21
C ALA A 90 42.73 -10.56 -57.00
N ILE A 91 43.19 -9.78 -56.01
CA ILE A 91 44.50 -9.99 -55.43
C ILE A 91 44.40 -11.31 -54.66
N VAL A 92 45.19 -12.32 -55.05
CA VAL A 92 45.23 -13.63 -54.40
C VAL A 92 46.59 -13.76 -53.72
N GLY A 93 46.62 -13.69 -52.39
CA GLY A 93 47.81 -14.01 -51.59
C GLY A 93 48.02 -15.53 -51.49
N ASP A 94 49.28 -15.97 -51.38
CA ASP A 94 49.59 -17.35 -51.02
C ASP A 94 49.74 -17.48 -49.50
N ASN A 95 49.43 -18.67 -48.95
CA ASN A 95 49.36 -18.95 -47.52
C ASN A 95 50.74 -19.02 -46.81
N SER A 96 51.75 -18.27 -47.25
CA SER A 96 53.03 -18.16 -46.56
C SER A 96 53.24 -16.75 -45.98
N ASN A 97 53.32 -16.72 -44.65
CA ASN A 97 53.40 -15.58 -43.73
C ASN A 97 53.98 -14.25 -44.29
N ASP A 98 53.31 -13.16 -43.91
CA ASP A 98 53.65 -11.72 -44.04
C ASP A 98 53.43 -11.06 -45.42
N TRP A 99 52.21 -10.59 -45.66
CA TRP A 99 51.92 -9.54 -46.65
C TRP A 99 51.42 -8.27 -45.91
N ASP A 100 52.34 -7.38 -45.54
CA ASP A 100 52.01 -6.05 -45.00
C ASP A 100 51.72 -5.06 -46.13
N LEU A 101 50.43 -4.79 -46.42
CA LEU A 101 50.04 -3.64 -47.24
C LEU A 101 50.05 -2.36 -46.37
N LEU A 102 51.22 -1.74 -46.21
CA LEU A 102 51.37 -0.47 -45.50
C LEU A 102 50.84 0.71 -46.34
N ILE A 103 49.73 1.32 -45.91
CA ILE A 103 49.16 2.52 -46.54
C ILE A 103 49.26 3.69 -45.55
N GLU A 104 50.15 4.65 -45.82
CA GLU A 104 50.42 5.75 -44.89
C GLU A 104 49.41 6.92 -44.95
N SER A 105 48.48 6.98 -45.93
CA SER A 105 47.27 7.83 -45.91
C SER A 105 46.40 7.65 -47.19
N GLY A 106 45.07 7.54 -47.04
CA GLY A 106 44.08 7.88 -48.08
C GLY A 106 43.72 6.85 -49.18
N ALA A 107 43.54 5.57 -48.86
CA ALA A 107 43.19 4.55 -49.87
C ALA A 107 41.67 4.31 -50.05
N VAL A 108 41.24 4.16 -51.30
CA VAL A 108 39.89 3.73 -51.69
C VAL A 108 39.98 2.35 -52.33
N VAL A 109 39.31 1.34 -51.77
CA VAL A 109 39.34 -0.03 -52.29
C VAL A 109 38.04 -0.29 -53.08
N GLY A 110 38.16 -0.38 -54.41
CA GLY A 110 37.02 -0.54 -55.33
C GLY A 110 36.74 -1.98 -55.80
N SER A 111 37.56 -2.97 -55.42
CA SER A 111 37.43 -4.37 -55.84
C SER A 111 37.82 -5.35 -54.72
N SER A 112 37.46 -6.63 -54.85
CA SER A 112 37.65 -7.63 -53.78
C SER A 112 39.11 -7.93 -53.43
N LEU A 113 39.44 -7.88 -52.14
CA LEU A 113 40.71 -8.33 -51.55
C LEU A 113 40.50 -9.67 -50.82
N ILE A 114 41.36 -10.66 -51.07
CA ILE A 114 41.28 -12.00 -50.45
C ILE A 114 42.69 -12.40 -49.96
N ASP A 115 42.93 -12.40 -48.64
CA ASP A 115 44.19 -12.87 -48.02
C ASP A 115 44.00 -13.23 -46.52
N SER A 116 45.04 -13.74 -45.86
CA SER A 116 45.12 -14.03 -44.43
C SER A 116 44.95 -12.77 -43.57
N GLN A 117 45.75 -11.71 -43.76
CA GLN A 117 45.50 -10.38 -43.20
C GLN A 117 45.35 -9.39 -44.35
N ALA A 118 44.13 -8.94 -44.66
CA ALA A 118 43.88 -8.18 -45.89
C ALA A 118 44.46 -6.75 -45.85
N MET A 119 44.48 -6.08 -44.68
CA MET A 119 45.09 -4.75 -44.50
C MET A 119 45.66 -4.54 -43.08
N ASN A 120 46.90 -4.07 -42.99
CA ASN A 120 47.57 -3.67 -41.74
C ASN A 120 47.98 -2.18 -41.82
N LEU A 121 47.36 -1.33 -41.01
CA LEU A 121 47.48 0.13 -41.10
C LEU A 121 48.08 0.71 -39.82
N ASP A 122 49.31 1.20 -39.94
CA ASP A 122 49.97 1.98 -38.90
C ASP A 122 50.01 3.46 -39.32
N SER A 123 49.45 4.34 -38.48
CA SER A 123 49.43 5.78 -38.71
C SER A 123 50.17 6.53 -37.62
N LEU A 124 51.37 7.03 -37.90
CA LEU A 124 52.04 7.95 -36.97
C LEU A 124 51.25 9.26 -36.72
N THR A 125 50.19 9.55 -37.50
CA THR A 125 49.49 10.84 -37.50
C THR A 125 47.97 10.77 -37.26
N GLY A 126 47.39 9.57 -37.16
CA GLY A 126 45.94 9.35 -37.04
C GLY A 126 45.11 9.65 -38.30
N ALA A 127 45.75 9.95 -39.45
CA ALA A 127 45.11 10.43 -40.68
C ALA A 127 44.88 9.35 -41.77
N THR A 128 44.93 8.06 -41.41
CA THR A 128 44.67 6.95 -42.34
C THR A 128 43.16 6.70 -42.45
N SER A 129 42.63 6.58 -43.67
CA SER A 129 41.24 6.22 -43.90
C SER A 129 41.13 5.17 -45.01
N VAL A 130 40.29 4.17 -44.77
CA VAL A 130 39.88 3.12 -45.71
C VAL A 130 38.44 3.39 -46.11
N HIS A 131 38.19 3.55 -47.40
CA HIS A 131 36.82 3.53 -47.94
C HIS A 131 36.62 2.25 -48.76
N ASN A 132 35.85 1.30 -48.21
CA ASN A 132 35.51 0.04 -48.86
C ASN A 132 34.15 0.14 -49.56
N GLN A 133 34.12 -0.12 -50.87
CA GLN A 133 32.89 -0.25 -51.66
C GLN A 133 32.70 -1.68 -52.25
N GLY A 134 33.62 -2.62 -51.95
CA GLY A 134 33.64 -4.01 -52.45
C GLY A 134 33.65 -5.06 -51.34
N THR A 135 34.13 -6.28 -51.62
CA THR A 135 34.22 -7.36 -50.60
C THR A 135 35.68 -7.61 -50.17
N ILE A 136 36.01 -7.42 -48.90
CA ILE A 136 37.33 -7.70 -48.31
C ILE A 136 37.19 -8.92 -47.40
N THR A 137 37.96 -9.99 -47.64
CA THR A 137 37.95 -11.20 -46.80
C THR A 137 39.33 -11.47 -46.21
N GLY A 138 39.38 -11.70 -44.90
CA GLY A 138 40.55 -12.05 -44.09
C GLY A 138 40.44 -13.45 -43.48
N SER A 139 41.54 -14.00 -42.96
CA SER A 139 41.57 -15.19 -42.11
C SER A 139 42.59 -15.11 -40.96
N SER A 140 43.02 -13.89 -40.58
CA SER A 140 44.05 -13.62 -39.57
C SER A 140 43.42 -13.42 -38.21
N ALA A 141 44.18 -13.82 -37.19
CA ALA A 141 43.87 -13.52 -35.80
C ALA A 141 43.85 -12.00 -35.53
N ASP A 142 44.78 -11.25 -36.12
CA ASP A 142 44.86 -9.80 -35.91
C ASP A 142 43.78 -9.00 -36.67
N GLY A 143 42.83 -9.70 -37.29
CA GLY A 143 41.66 -9.18 -37.99
C GLY A 143 41.84 -8.93 -39.49
N THR A 144 40.73 -8.73 -40.21
CA THR A 144 40.78 -8.43 -41.67
C THR A 144 41.36 -7.05 -41.94
N ILE A 145 41.09 -6.08 -41.06
CA ILE A 145 41.70 -4.75 -41.05
C ILE A 145 42.26 -4.48 -39.63
N LEU A 146 43.57 -4.27 -39.53
CA LEU A 146 44.24 -3.85 -38.30
C LEU A 146 44.57 -2.35 -38.33
N LEU A 147 44.15 -1.59 -37.32
CA LEU A 147 44.52 -0.18 -37.11
C LEU A 147 45.40 -0.04 -35.87
N GLN A 148 46.68 0.34 -36.03
CA GLN A 148 47.62 0.39 -34.92
C GLN A 148 47.67 1.73 -34.16
N ASN A 149 47.42 2.87 -34.83
CA ASN A 149 47.61 4.22 -34.26
C ASN A 149 46.56 5.24 -34.77
N GLY A 150 45.26 4.91 -34.62
CA GLY A 150 44.17 5.76 -35.13
C GLY A 150 43.87 5.58 -36.62
N GLY A 151 42.73 6.12 -37.07
CA GLY A 151 42.29 6.08 -38.47
C GLY A 151 40.78 5.86 -38.65
N SER A 152 40.28 5.87 -39.90
CA SER A 152 38.85 5.71 -40.19
C SER A 152 38.57 4.61 -41.20
N VAL A 153 37.59 3.75 -40.91
CA VAL A 153 37.05 2.77 -41.86
C VAL A 153 35.63 3.18 -42.23
N ILE A 154 35.40 3.48 -43.50
CA ILE A 154 34.07 3.68 -44.09
C ILE A 154 33.77 2.45 -44.96
N ASN A 155 32.73 1.71 -44.62
CA ASN A 155 32.36 0.47 -45.26
C ASN A 155 30.97 0.55 -45.89
N ASP A 156 30.93 0.69 -47.21
CA ASP A 156 29.72 0.59 -48.03
C ASP A 156 29.55 -0.80 -48.67
N GLY A 157 30.58 -1.65 -48.58
CA GLY A 157 30.63 -3.01 -49.12
C GLY A 157 30.56 -4.11 -48.04
N ARG A 158 31.37 -5.16 -48.17
CA ARG A 158 31.42 -6.30 -47.23
C ARG A 158 32.84 -6.49 -46.71
N ILE A 159 33.03 -6.59 -45.40
CA ILE A 159 34.30 -6.98 -44.77
C ILE A 159 34.02 -8.25 -43.96
N GLU A 160 34.76 -9.32 -44.22
CA GLU A 160 34.63 -10.58 -43.52
C GLU A 160 35.96 -11.07 -42.98
N ASN A 161 35.96 -11.64 -41.79
CA ASN A 161 37.04 -12.49 -41.30
C ASN A 161 36.51 -13.94 -41.22
N SER A 162 37.19 -14.86 -41.89
CA SER A 162 36.88 -16.31 -41.89
C SER A 162 37.80 -17.12 -40.97
N ALA A 163 38.57 -16.46 -40.10
CA ALA A 163 39.38 -17.13 -39.09
C ALA A 163 38.49 -18.04 -38.22
N ILE A 164 38.97 -19.27 -37.99
CA ILE A 164 38.27 -20.27 -37.18
C ILE A 164 38.96 -20.31 -35.81
N TYR A 165 38.25 -19.87 -34.78
CA TYR A 165 38.70 -19.97 -33.40
C TYR A 165 38.93 -21.43 -32.99
N VAL A 166 40.13 -21.75 -32.48
CA VAL A 166 40.46 -23.06 -31.89
C VAL A 166 40.67 -22.87 -30.39
N HIS A 167 39.71 -23.36 -29.60
CA HIS A 167 39.77 -23.28 -28.14
C HIS A 167 41.05 -23.91 -27.57
N ASN A 168 41.96 -23.07 -27.07
CA ASN A 168 43.21 -23.50 -26.45
C ASN A 168 43.08 -23.41 -24.91
N LEU A 169 42.79 -24.55 -24.27
CA LEU A 169 42.51 -24.67 -22.83
C LEU A 169 43.67 -24.22 -21.91
N ASP A 170 44.88 -24.02 -22.45
CA ASP A 170 46.11 -23.81 -21.66
C ASP A 170 46.51 -22.34 -21.49
N LEU A 171 45.89 -21.39 -22.20
CA LEU A 171 46.21 -19.96 -22.13
C LEU A 171 44.91 -19.19 -21.85
N GLY A 172 44.75 -18.68 -20.62
CA GLY A 172 43.59 -17.88 -20.21
C GLY A 172 43.50 -16.49 -20.86
N ALA A 173 43.99 -16.29 -22.08
CA ALA A 173 43.93 -15.04 -22.83
C ALA A 173 43.15 -15.26 -24.15
N PRO A 174 42.20 -14.38 -24.52
CA PRO A 174 41.44 -14.51 -25.76
C PRO A 174 42.36 -14.35 -26.98
N GLU A 175 42.36 -15.33 -27.89
CA GLU A 175 42.86 -15.13 -29.25
C GLU A 175 41.95 -14.12 -29.98
N ILE A 176 42.58 -13.17 -30.66
CA ILE A 176 41.95 -12.06 -31.37
C ILE A 176 41.42 -12.64 -32.69
N ASP A 177 40.19 -12.37 -33.10
CA ASP A 177 39.63 -12.80 -34.40
C ASP A 177 38.53 -11.80 -34.84
N ALA A 178 38.89 -10.59 -35.30
CA ALA A 178 37.93 -9.52 -35.63
C ALA A 178 37.78 -9.22 -37.13
N ALA A 179 36.65 -8.68 -37.59
CA ALA A 179 36.60 -8.09 -38.94
C ALA A 179 37.43 -6.80 -38.99
N ILE A 180 37.33 -5.96 -37.95
CA ILE A 180 38.18 -4.78 -37.75
C ILE A 180 38.77 -4.85 -36.35
N TYR A 181 40.09 -4.75 -36.23
CA TYR A 181 40.79 -4.68 -34.95
C TYR A 181 41.53 -3.35 -34.81
N MET A 182 41.35 -2.67 -33.67
CA MET A 182 41.99 -1.38 -33.38
C MET A 182 42.81 -1.47 -32.10
N LEU A 183 44.10 -1.19 -32.17
CA LEU A 183 45.01 -1.26 -31.01
C LEU A 183 44.99 0.03 -30.17
N ASN A 184 44.93 1.20 -30.81
CA ASN A 184 44.95 2.51 -30.15
C ASN A 184 43.86 3.45 -30.71
N GLY A 185 43.25 4.26 -29.84
CA GLY A 185 42.08 5.10 -30.14
C GLY A 185 42.35 6.34 -31.00
N GLY A 186 41.28 7.12 -31.23
CA GLY A 186 41.22 8.18 -32.25
C GLY A 186 40.61 7.72 -33.58
N SER A 187 39.73 6.71 -33.53
CA SER A 187 39.28 5.97 -34.72
C SER A 187 37.79 6.09 -34.99
N TYR A 188 37.41 6.10 -36.28
CA TYR A 188 36.02 6.23 -36.75
C TYR A 188 35.63 5.05 -37.66
N VAL A 189 34.66 4.24 -37.24
CA VAL A 189 34.05 3.20 -38.09
C VAL A 189 32.68 3.67 -38.54
N SER A 190 32.45 3.75 -39.84
CA SER A 190 31.11 3.90 -40.42
C SER A 190 30.81 2.72 -41.32
N SER A 191 29.67 2.08 -41.12
CA SER A 191 29.13 1.05 -42.03
C SER A 191 27.68 1.41 -42.35
N GLU A 192 27.45 2.41 -43.20
CA GLU A 192 26.10 2.91 -43.51
C GLU A 192 25.24 1.88 -44.26
N ASN A 193 25.82 1.16 -45.23
CA ASN A 193 25.13 0.11 -45.99
C ASN A 193 25.89 -1.23 -46.00
N GLY A 194 27.09 -1.26 -45.43
CA GLY A 194 27.97 -2.40 -45.53
C GLY A 194 27.71 -3.51 -44.51
N VAL A 195 28.34 -4.67 -44.75
CA VAL A 195 28.32 -5.83 -43.84
C VAL A 195 29.68 -6.05 -43.23
N LEU A 196 29.77 -6.11 -41.89
CA LEU A 196 30.95 -6.54 -41.14
C LEU A 196 30.69 -7.93 -40.56
N LYS A 197 31.57 -8.90 -40.82
CA LYS A 197 31.42 -10.28 -40.34
C LYS A 197 32.72 -10.84 -39.75
N GLY A 198 32.68 -11.50 -38.60
CA GLY A 198 33.82 -12.22 -38.00
C GLY A 198 33.44 -12.91 -36.69
N VAL A 199 34.41 -13.50 -35.98
CA VAL A 199 34.23 -13.97 -34.58
C VAL A 199 33.98 -12.77 -33.64
N SER A 200 34.48 -11.60 -34.00
CA SER A 200 33.92 -10.31 -33.56
C SER A 200 33.82 -9.33 -34.73
N GLY A 201 32.78 -8.50 -34.75
CA GLY A 201 32.58 -7.52 -35.82
C GLY A 201 33.63 -6.40 -35.77
N VAL A 202 33.75 -5.74 -34.62
CA VAL A 202 34.75 -4.69 -34.36
C VAL A 202 35.33 -4.88 -32.97
N ILE A 203 36.65 -4.88 -32.82
CA ILE A 203 37.33 -4.88 -31.52
C ILE A 203 38.17 -3.60 -31.38
N VAL A 204 38.05 -2.92 -30.24
CA VAL A 204 38.83 -1.72 -29.88
C VAL A 204 39.58 -1.98 -28.58
N GLN A 205 40.90 -1.89 -28.62
CA GLN A 205 41.75 -2.28 -27.49
C GLN A 205 41.95 -1.15 -26.47
N SER A 206 42.00 0.13 -26.89
CA SER A 206 42.17 1.29 -26.01
C SER A 206 41.79 2.63 -26.69
N GLY A 207 41.48 3.67 -25.90
CA GLY A 207 41.25 5.05 -26.37
C GLY A 207 39.84 5.38 -26.88
N GLU A 208 39.65 6.60 -27.43
CA GLU A 208 38.35 7.09 -27.92
C GLU A 208 37.95 6.42 -29.25
N VAL A 209 36.70 5.97 -29.36
CA VAL A 209 36.13 5.40 -30.58
C VAL A 209 34.74 5.96 -30.90
N HIS A 210 34.48 6.16 -32.19
CA HIS A 210 33.16 6.48 -32.72
C HIS A 210 32.76 5.44 -33.76
N ILE A 211 31.67 4.71 -33.49
CA ILE A 211 31.13 3.67 -34.40
C ILE A 211 29.75 4.11 -34.86
N THR A 212 29.51 4.18 -36.16
CA THR A 212 28.19 4.41 -36.77
C THR A 212 27.82 3.22 -37.65
N ASN A 213 26.74 2.52 -37.32
CA ASN A 213 26.24 1.38 -38.09
C ASN A 213 24.87 1.68 -38.70
N GLY A 214 24.77 1.72 -40.03
CA GLY A 214 23.50 1.70 -40.78
C GLY A 214 23.25 0.37 -41.51
N GLY A 215 24.29 -0.45 -41.67
CA GLY A 215 24.27 -1.75 -42.34
C GLY A 215 24.11 -2.92 -41.36
N THR A 216 24.91 -3.98 -41.54
CA THR A 216 24.86 -5.18 -40.69
C THR A 216 26.21 -5.51 -40.08
N ILE A 217 26.29 -5.60 -38.75
CA ILE A 217 27.41 -6.19 -38.03
C ILE A 217 26.96 -7.56 -37.54
N ASN A 218 27.60 -8.62 -38.00
CA ASN A 218 27.24 -10.00 -37.67
C ASN A 218 28.43 -10.74 -37.06
N SER A 219 28.20 -11.45 -35.96
CA SER A 219 29.22 -12.27 -35.31
C SER A 219 28.77 -13.72 -35.17
N ASP A 220 29.60 -14.68 -35.62
CA ASP A 220 29.29 -16.11 -35.66
C ASP A 220 30.32 -17.01 -34.95
N GLY A 221 31.06 -16.47 -33.98
CA GLY A 221 32.10 -17.20 -33.24
C GLY A 221 31.56 -18.31 -32.32
N SER A 222 32.09 -19.54 -32.39
CA SER A 222 31.50 -20.73 -31.72
C SER A 222 31.58 -20.77 -30.19
N TRP A 223 32.46 -19.98 -29.56
CA TRP A 223 32.61 -19.84 -28.11
C TRP A 223 32.33 -18.39 -27.73
N ARG A 224 33.21 -17.46 -28.12
CA ARG A 224 33.03 -16.02 -27.94
C ARG A 224 32.55 -15.33 -29.21
N SER A 225 31.53 -14.49 -29.11
CA SER A 225 30.93 -13.79 -30.24
C SER A 225 30.50 -12.39 -29.83
N TYR A 226 31.18 -11.36 -30.36
CA TYR A 226 30.86 -9.97 -30.05
C TYR A 226 30.60 -9.14 -31.32
N GLY A 227 29.47 -8.45 -31.38
CA GLY A 227 29.24 -7.49 -32.48
C GLY A 227 30.26 -6.36 -32.43
N VAL A 228 30.33 -5.67 -31.30
CA VAL A 228 31.33 -4.65 -30.96
C VAL A 228 31.94 -4.97 -29.61
N GLU A 229 33.27 -5.02 -29.52
CA GLU A 229 34.01 -5.27 -28.30
C GLU A 229 34.93 -4.08 -27.96
N LEU A 230 34.77 -3.50 -26.77
CA LEU A 230 35.64 -2.45 -26.22
C LEU A 230 36.46 -3.01 -25.06
N ARG A 231 37.80 -2.97 -25.15
CA ARG A 231 38.75 -3.49 -24.17
C ARG A 231 39.60 -2.36 -23.56
N GLY A 232 40.40 -2.68 -22.53
CA GLY A 232 41.58 -1.89 -22.11
C GLY A 232 41.39 -0.39 -21.85
N GLY A 233 40.20 0.05 -21.41
CA GLY A 233 39.90 1.46 -21.14
C GLY A 233 39.40 2.25 -22.36
N ALA A 234 38.97 1.58 -23.44
CA ALA A 234 38.31 2.23 -24.57
C ALA A 234 36.96 2.87 -24.16
N TYR A 235 36.68 4.04 -24.73
CA TYR A 235 35.47 4.82 -24.46
C TYR A 235 34.96 5.50 -25.74
N GLY A 236 33.73 6.04 -25.73
CA GLY A 236 33.16 6.78 -26.86
C GLY A 236 31.74 6.35 -27.22
N THR A 237 31.32 6.61 -28.46
CA THR A 237 29.91 6.47 -28.88
C THR A 237 29.72 5.41 -29.94
N ILE A 238 28.67 4.59 -29.77
CA ILE A 238 28.19 3.61 -30.75
C ILE A 238 26.79 4.04 -31.18
N VAL A 239 26.61 4.46 -32.42
CA VAL A 239 25.33 4.83 -33.02
C VAL A 239 24.88 3.71 -33.95
N ASN A 240 23.82 2.98 -33.59
CA ASN A 240 23.24 1.91 -34.40
C ASN A 240 21.88 2.32 -34.98
N THR A 241 21.81 2.45 -36.29
CA THR A 241 20.58 2.61 -37.09
C THR A 241 20.25 1.36 -37.92
N GLY A 242 21.25 0.48 -38.10
CA GLY A 242 21.16 -0.78 -38.84
C GLY A 242 20.90 -1.99 -37.95
N THR A 243 21.69 -3.04 -38.15
CA THR A 243 21.55 -4.33 -37.45
C THR A 243 22.89 -4.76 -36.85
N ILE A 244 22.91 -5.11 -35.56
CA ILE A 244 24.01 -5.83 -34.91
C ILE A 244 23.43 -7.13 -34.36
N ILE A 245 23.86 -8.27 -34.90
CA ILE A 245 23.38 -9.59 -34.50
C ILE A 245 24.58 -10.46 -34.14
N THR A 246 24.43 -11.25 -33.10
CA THR A 246 25.33 -12.37 -32.80
C THR A 246 24.52 -13.67 -32.78
N THR A 247 25.10 -14.76 -33.28
CA THR A 247 24.36 -16.02 -33.54
C THR A 247 24.95 -17.26 -32.86
N ALA A 248 25.77 -17.09 -31.83
CA ALA A 248 26.51 -18.19 -31.27
C ALA A 248 26.34 -18.34 -29.76
N SER A 249 26.00 -19.56 -29.35
CA SER A 249 26.00 -20.02 -27.97
C SER A 249 26.46 -21.47 -27.95
N ASP A 250 27.55 -21.75 -27.23
CA ASP A 250 28.03 -23.10 -26.96
C ASP A 250 27.19 -23.83 -25.88
N GLY A 251 26.22 -23.12 -25.29
CA GLY A 251 25.38 -23.61 -24.20
C GLY A 251 26.11 -23.78 -22.86
N SER A 252 27.33 -23.25 -22.69
CA SER A 252 28.14 -23.41 -21.47
C SER A 252 27.66 -22.57 -20.29
N GLY A 253 26.90 -21.51 -20.55
CA GLY A 253 26.37 -20.61 -19.52
C GLY A 253 27.39 -19.58 -18.99
N GLU A 254 28.54 -19.40 -19.64
CA GLU A 254 29.47 -18.29 -19.41
C GLU A 254 29.17 -17.10 -20.36
N ILE A 255 29.55 -15.87 -19.97
CA ILE A 255 29.31 -14.65 -20.78
C ILE A 255 30.24 -14.68 -21.99
N GLU A 256 29.79 -15.31 -23.05
CA GLU A 256 30.59 -15.43 -24.27
C GLU A 256 29.89 -14.81 -25.49
N ASP A 257 28.67 -14.28 -25.36
CA ASP A 257 27.93 -13.72 -26.49
C ASP A 257 27.30 -12.35 -26.17
N ALA A 258 27.68 -11.32 -26.93
CA ALA A 258 27.05 -10.01 -26.83
C ALA A 258 27.06 -9.14 -28.09
N ALA A 259 25.97 -8.44 -28.39
CA ALA A 259 25.95 -7.50 -29.52
C ALA A 259 26.92 -6.33 -29.29
N ILE A 260 26.97 -5.82 -28.05
CA ILE A 260 27.98 -4.86 -27.61
C ILE A 260 28.54 -5.31 -26.26
N TYR A 261 29.86 -5.45 -26.17
CA TYR A 261 30.56 -5.84 -24.95
C TYR A 261 31.63 -4.80 -24.62
N ALA A 262 31.51 -4.16 -23.46
CA ALA A 262 32.47 -3.19 -22.95
C ALA A 262 33.14 -3.68 -21.67
N HIS A 263 34.45 -3.83 -21.72
CA HIS A 263 35.29 -4.35 -20.65
C HIS A 263 36.51 -3.44 -20.41
N THR A 264 36.45 -2.56 -19.40
CA THR A 264 37.56 -1.63 -19.08
C THR A 264 38.29 -2.03 -17.79
N PHE A 265 39.38 -2.80 -17.90
CA PHE A 265 40.16 -3.24 -16.72
C PHE A 265 40.80 -2.09 -15.92
N ASP A 266 41.03 -0.94 -16.55
CA ASP A 266 41.69 0.23 -15.94
C ASP A 266 40.66 1.29 -15.51
N ASP A 267 40.97 2.01 -14.42
CA ASP A 267 40.18 3.17 -13.94
C ASP A 267 40.03 4.18 -15.10
N ILE A 268 38.88 4.15 -15.78
CA ILE A 268 38.47 5.17 -16.73
C ILE A 268 38.58 6.53 -16.02
N ALA A 269 39.21 7.53 -16.66
CA ALA A 269 39.35 8.84 -16.05
C ALA A 269 37.96 9.45 -15.79
N ALA A 270 37.84 10.27 -14.73
CA ALA A 270 36.58 10.96 -14.43
C ALA A 270 36.18 11.87 -15.62
N GLY A 271 35.26 11.40 -16.46
CA GLY A 271 34.81 12.10 -17.67
C GLY A 271 34.57 11.20 -18.88
N ASP A 272 35.23 10.04 -18.97
CA ASP A 272 35.04 9.17 -20.13
C ASP A 272 33.84 8.22 -19.93
N TYR A 273 33.09 8.00 -21.01
CA TYR A 273 31.87 7.21 -21.02
C TYR A 273 31.76 6.35 -22.27
N VAL A 274 31.05 5.23 -22.16
CA VAL A 274 30.56 4.50 -23.33
C VAL A 274 29.07 4.79 -23.47
N SER A 275 28.67 5.31 -24.63
CA SER A 275 27.26 5.56 -24.97
C SER A 275 26.84 4.76 -26.18
N VAL A 276 25.74 4.02 -26.04
CA VAL A 276 25.11 3.25 -27.10
C VAL A 276 23.80 3.94 -27.48
N ASP A 277 23.74 4.54 -28.66
CA ASP A 277 22.53 5.12 -29.24
C ASP A 277 21.95 4.19 -30.31
N ASN A 278 20.89 3.46 -29.96
CA ASN A 278 20.24 2.49 -30.82
C ASN A 278 18.89 3.00 -31.34
N SER A 279 18.72 2.98 -32.66
CA SER A 279 17.43 3.10 -33.36
C SER A 279 17.18 1.95 -34.35
N GLY A 280 18.13 1.02 -34.46
CA GLY A 280 18.05 -0.20 -35.26
C GLY A 280 17.82 -1.46 -34.42
N LEU A 281 18.34 -2.60 -34.88
CA LEU A 281 18.29 -3.89 -34.18
C LEU A 281 19.62 -4.17 -33.48
N LEU A 282 19.58 -4.45 -32.17
CA LEU A 282 20.65 -5.11 -31.42
C LEU A 282 20.12 -6.48 -30.97
N GLN A 283 20.80 -7.56 -31.33
CA GLN A 283 20.35 -8.91 -30.98
C GLN A 283 21.54 -9.79 -30.59
N SER A 284 21.37 -10.55 -29.51
CA SER A 284 22.30 -11.59 -29.08
C SER A 284 21.53 -12.76 -28.46
N ASP A 285 22.09 -13.96 -28.49
CA ASP A 285 21.54 -15.14 -27.86
C ASP A 285 21.78 -15.16 -26.34
N PHE A 286 22.74 -14.37 -25.84
CA PHE A 286 22.99 -14.21 -24.41
C PHE A 286 22.65 -12.79 -23.92
N ILE A 287 23.56 -11.81 -24.04
CA ILE A 287 23.40 -10.41 -23.56
C ILE A 287 23.46 -9.43 -24.73
N ALA A 288 22.47 -8.56 -24.91
CA ALA A 288 22.55 -7.60 -26.02
C ALA A 288 23.59 -6.48 -25.79
N VAL A 289 23.67 -5.92 -24.57
CA VAL A 289 24.66 -4.90 -24.21
C VAL A 289 25.24 -5.21 -22.83
N ALA A 290 26.55 -5.38 -22.73
CA ALA A 290 27.24 -5.71 -21.50
C ALA A 290 28.26 -4.63 -21.13
N LEU A 291 28.27 -4.24 -19.85
CA LEU A 291 29.36 -3.49 -19.25
C LEU A 291 29.91 -4.31 -18.08
N TYR A 292 31.19 -4.67 -18.16
CA TYR A 292 31.83 -5.46 -17.10
C TYR A 292 32.56 -4.56 -16.09
N HIS A 293 33.21 -3.49 -16.55
CA HIS A 293 33.87 -2.46 -15.72
C HIS A 293 33.67 -1.07 -16.37
N GLY A 294 33.70 0.00 -15.58
CA GLY A 294 33.74 1.38 -16.10
C GLY A 294 33.10 2.42 -15.19
N ALA A 295 33.37 3.70 -15.45
CA ALA A 295 32.92 4.83 -14.62
C ALA A 295 31.49 5.30 -14.95
N HIS A 296 31.10 5.33 -16.24
CA HIS A 296 29.78 5.79 -16.71
C HIS A 296 29.37 5.08 -18.00
N PHE A 297 28.19 4.46 -18.01
CA PHE A 297 27.63 3.78 -19.17
C PHE A 297 26.23 4.30 -19.50
N GLU A 298 26.02 4.64 -20.76
CA GLU A 298 24.76 5.15 -21.26
C GLU A 298 24.22 4.23 -22.38
N VAL A 299 22.95 3.84 -22.28
CA VAL A 299 22.24 3.13 -23.34
C VAL A 299 20.96 3.90 -23.65
N ILE A 300 20.84 4.38 -24.88
CA ILE A 300 19.67 5.08 -25.42
C ILE A 300 19.07 4.18 -26.50
N ASN A 301 17.95 3.52 -26.22
CA ASN A 301 17.16 2.82 -27.22
C ASN A 301 16.02 3.73 -27.70
N ARG A 302 16.20 4.39 -28.83
CA ARG A 302 15.23 5.32 -29.42
C ARG A 302 13.98 4.60 -29.92
N ALA A 303 12.92 5.38 -30.14
CA ALA A 303 11.69 4.87 -30.76
C ALA A 303 11.99 4.18 -32.10
N GLY A 304 11.45 2.97 -32.28
CA GLY A 304 11.74 2.10 -33.43
C GLY A 304 12.94 1.18 -33.25
N GLY A 305 13.84 1.49 -32.31
CA GLY A 305 14.94 0.61 -31.91
C GLY A 305 14.43 -0.64 -31.21
N VAL A 306 15.03 -1.78 -31.54
CA VAL A 306 14.72 -3.09 -30.98
C VAL A 306 15.98 -3.66 -30.38
N ILE A 307 15.91 -4.08 -29.12
CA ILE A 307 16.98 -4.83 -28.48
C ILE A 307 16.46 -6.15 -27.94
N THR A 308 17.12 -7.24 -28.33
CA THR A 308 16.67 -8.60 -28.07
C THR A 308 17.81 -9.45 -27.50
N ALA A 309 17.53 -10.18 -26.40
CA ALA A 309 18.50 -11.05 -25.72
C ALA A 309 17.90 -12.43 -25.40
N GLY A 310 18.68 -13.51 -25.57
CA GLY A 310 18.16 -14.88 -25.53
C GLY A 310 18.31 -15.68 -24.24
N ASN A 311 19.20 -15.29 -23.30
CA ASN A 311 19.38 -15.99 -22.02
C ASN A 311 19.78 -15.10 -20.84
N SER A 312 20.15 -13.82 -21.02
CA SER A 312 20.37 -12.86 -19.93
C SER A 312 20.43 -11.39 -20.39
N SER A 313 19.69 -10.49 -19.73
CA SER A 313 19.82 -9.02 -19.67
C SER A 313 20.22 -8.18 -20.92
N LEU A 314 19.49 -7.07 -21.15
CA LEU A 314 19.94 -5.96 -22.00
C LEU A 314 21.15 -5.21 -21.42
N VAL A 315 21.31 -5.22 -20.11
CA VAL A 315 22.42 -4.57 -19.38
C VAL A 315 22.69 -5.48 -18.20
N GLY A 316 23.60 -6.45 -18.32
CA GLY A 316 23.87 -7.44 -17.29
C GLY A 316 25.21 -7.21 -16.63
N ILE A 317 25.21 -6.73 -15.38
CA ILE A 317 26.37 -6.85 -14.48
C ILE A 317 26.10 -8.06 -13.60
N GLN A 318 26.50 -9.26 -14.03
CA GLN A 318 26.44 -10.45 -13.17
C GLN A 318 27.72 -11.25 -13.32
N SER A 319 28.59 -11.17 -12.31
CA SER A 319 29.84 -11.91 -12.22
C SER A 319 29.58 -13.34 -11.72
N ALA A 320 29.96 -14.33 -12.49
CA ALA A 320 30.54 -15.53 -11.91
C ALA A 320 32.03 -15.21 -11.65
N ALA A 321 32.35 -14.85 -10.40
CA ALA A 321 33.68 -14.48 -9.90
C ALA A 321 34.27 -13.12 -10.35
N MET A 322 34.91 -12.46 -9.37
CA MET A 322 35.71 -11.22 -9.42
C MET A 322 34.97 -9.87 -9.38
N GLU A 323 34.77 -9.42 -8.12
CA GLU A 323 35.08 -8.12 -7.52
C GLU A 323 35.45 -6.96 -8.46
N LEU A 324 34.52 -5.99 -8.62
CA LEU A 324 34.75 -4.77 -9.39
C LEU A 324 34.13 -3.52 -8.78
N LYS A 325 34.89 -2.42 -8.82
CA LYS A 325 34.53 -1.10 -8.32
C LYS A 325 33.53 -0.41 -9.24
N ALA A 326 32.53 0.16 -8.61
CA ALA A 326 31.34 0.81 -9.17
C ALA A 326 31.64 2.07 -10.01
N GLY A 327 30.98 2.19 -11.16
CA GLY A 327 30.69 3.46 -11.81
C GLY A 327 29.49 4.16 -11.16
N ALA A 328 29.57 5.48 -10.98
CA ALA A 328 28.47 6.31 -10.50
C ALA A 328 27.73 6.91 -11.72
N ASN A 329 26.38 6.88 -11.71
CA ASN A 329 25.49 7.54 -12.69
C ASN A 329 25.19 6.80 -14.01
N ASN A 330 25.16 5.47 -14.06
CA ASN A 330 24.70 4.76 -15.27
C ASN A 330 23.28 5.21 -15.70
N LEU A 331 23.08 5.38 -17.01
CA LEU A 331 21.82 5.86 -17.59
C LEU A 331 21.31 4.88 -18.64
N VAL A 332 20.09 4.38 -18.48
CA VAL A 332 19.39 3.63 -19.52
C VAL A 332 18.12 4.38 -19.88
N THR A 333 17.99 4.80 -21.13
CA THR A 333 16.79 5.41 -21.69
C THR A 333 16.20 4.49 -22.75
N ASN A 334 14.95 4.05 -22.58
CA ASN A 334 14.25 3.20 -23.52
C ASN A 334 12.95 3.84 -23.99
N ASP A 335 12.93 4.24 -25.25
CA ASP A 335 11.75 4.69 -26.00
C ASP A 335 11.32 3.63 -27.02
N GLY A 336 12.17 2.63 -27.30
CA GLY A 336 11.96 1.51 -28.21
C GLY A 336 11.43 0.23 -27.54
N THR A 337 11.81 -0.92 -28.10
CA THR A 337 11.45 -2.24 -27.56
C THR A 337 12.67 -2.96 -27.03
N ILE A 338 12.56 -3.48 -25.81
CA ILE A 338 13.51 -4.39 -25.17
C ILE A 338 12.78 -5.70 -24.92
N SER A 339 13.33 -6.81 -25.41
CA SER A 339 12.78 -8.14 -25.18
C SER A 339 13.88 -9.09 -24.72
N ALA A 340 13.66 -9.80 -23.63
CA ALA A 340 14.54 -10.89 -23.23
C ALA A 340 13.76 -12.20 -23.06
N TYR A 341 14.26 -13.28 -23.65
CA TYR A 341 13.74 -14.63 -23.48
C TYR A 341 14.80 -15.51 -22.82
N GLY A 342 14.42 -16.72 -22.38
CA GLY A 342 15.35 -17.63 -21.72
C GLY A 342 14.64 -18.71 -20.89
N THR A 343 15.42 -19.62 -20.30
CA THR A 343 14.89 -20.74 -19.50
C THR A 343 15.06 -20.55 -17.98
N ALA A 344 15.94 -19.64 -17.53
CA ALA A 344 16.11 -19.30 -16.12
C ALA A 344 16.67 -17.87 -15.92
N ASN A 345 16.13 -17.13 -14.95
CA ASN A 345 16.60 -15.82 -14.47
C ASN A 345 16.84 -14.80 -15.58
N THR A 346 15.81 -14.55 -16.37
CA THR A 346 15.82 -13.64 -17.51
C THR A 346 15.47 -12.22 -17.08
N TYR A 347 16.34 -11.26 -17.42
CA TYR A 347 16.15 -9.85 -17.10
C TYR A 347 16.00 -8.99 -18.36
N GLY A 348 15.18 -7.95 -18.29
CA GLY A 348 15.16 -6.90 -19.31
C GLY A 348 16.34 -5.97 -19.07
N ILE A 349 16.34 -5.23 -17.97
CA ILE A 349 17.47 -4.41 -17.50
C ILE A 349 17.92 -4.93 -16.13
N HIS A 350 19.23 -5.06 -15.91
CA HIS A 350 19.78 -5.62 -14.69
C HIS A 350 20.94 -4.80 -14.11
N TYR A 351 20.72 -4.14 -12.98
CA TYR A 351 21.78 -3.42 -12.27
C TYR A 351 22.35 -4.31 -11.17
N GLY A 352 23.66 -4.60 -11.29
CA GLY A 352 24.48 -5.57 -10.54
C GLY A 352 24.84 -5.24 -9.08
N GLU A 353 25.37 -6.21 -8.31
CA GLU A 353 25.72 -6.06 -6.88
C GLU A 353 26.78 -4.95 -6.67
N SER A 354 27.61 -4.76 -7.68
CA SER A 354 28.68 -3.76 -7.73
C SER A 354 28.24 -2.40 -8.28
N THR A 355 26.95 -2.19 -8.54
CA THR A 355 26.43 -0.89 -9.00
C THR A 355 26.12 0.04 -7.84
N SER A 356 26.40 1.34 -8.04
CA SER A 356 26.07 2.41 -7.09
C SER A 356 25.38 3.54 -7.83
N GLY A 357 24.09 3.74 -7.55
CA GLY A 357 23.26 4.74 -8.23
C GLY A 357 22.95 4.41 -9.70
N GLY A 358 22.29 5.35 -10.37
CA GLY A 358 21.90 5.26 -11.78
C GLY A 358 20.42 5.57 -12.02
N VAL A 359 20.06 5.79 -13.29
CA VAL A 359 18.72 6.15 -13.73
C VAL A 359 18.29 5.24 -14.88
N ILE A 360 17.14 4.60 -14.73
CA ILE A 360 16.45 3.89 -15.80
C ILE A 360 15.23 4.72 -16.17
N THR A 361 15.10 5.13 -17.42
CA THR A 361 13.93 5.83 -17.96
C THR A 361 13.31 5.00 -19.07
N ASN A 362 12.07 4.55 -18.88
CA ASN A 362 11.34 3.76 -19.85
C ASN A 362 10.08 4.49 -20.31
N THR A 363 10.01 4.87 -21.58
CA THR A 363 8.77 5.28 -22.27
C THR A 363 8.32 4.28 -23.33
N GLY A 364 9.18 3.32 -23.69
CA GLY A 364 8.92 2.22 -24.62
C GLY A 364 8.39 0.96 -23.93
N SER A 365 8.77 -0.21 -24.44
CA SER A 365 8.39 -1.51 -23.87
C SER A 365 9.60 -2.33 -23.42
N ILE A 366 9.48 -2.97 -22.25
CA ILE A 366 10.43 -3.97 -21.73
C ILE A 366 9.66 -5.23 -21.41
N THR A 367 9.94 -6.32 -22.13
CA THR A 367 9.24 -7.59 -21.96
C THR A 367 10.22 -8.71 -21.66
N THR A 368 9.89 -9.56 -20.69
CA THR A 368 10.62 -10.80 -20.43
C THR A 368 9.69 -12.01 -20.41
N THR A 369 10.13 -13.10 -21.01
CA THR A 369 9.34 -14.35 -21.10
C THR A 369 10.14 -15.57 -20.65
N GLY A 370 10.84 -15.45 -19.52
CA GLY A 370 11.56 -16.56 -18.93
C GLY A 370 10.66 -17.52 -18.13
N GLY A 371 11.19 -18.70 -17.80
CA GLY A 371 10.57 -19.67 -16.89
C GLY A 371 11.18 -19.73 -15.48
N GLY A 372 12.12 -18.83 -15.15
CA GLY A 372 12.91 -18.87 -13.92
C GLY A 372 12.27 -18.10 -12.77
N ALA A 373 12.58 -18.48 -11.52
CA ALA A 373 12.01 -17.84 -10.34
C ALA A 373 12.49 -16.39 -10.10
N GLY A 374 13.54 -15.94 -10.79
CA GLY A 374 14.11 -14.59 -10.68
C GLY A 374 13.67 -13.63 -11.79
N ASP A 375 12.90 -14.06 -12.80
CA ASP A 375 12.71 -13.28 -14.02
C ASP A 375 12.11 -11.89 -13.78
N ALA A 376 12.71 -10.85 -14.36
CA ALA A 376 12.23 -9.49 -14.18
C ALA A 376 12.39 -8.56 -15.39
N SER A 377 11.43 -7.67 -15.67
CA SER A 377 11.66 -6.64 -16.69
C SER A 377 12.77 -5.69 -16.26
N VAL A 378 12.77 -5.29 -14.99
CA VAL A 378 13.87 -4.55 -14.37
C VAL A 378 14.23 -5.21 -13.04
N TYR A 379 15.50 -5.58 -12.88
CA TYR A 379 16.03 -6.03 -11.60
C TYR A 379 17.17 -5.09 -11.16
N VAL A 380 17.00 -4.49 -10.00
CA VAL A 380 18.01 -3.63 -9.38
C VAL A 380 18.49 -4.30 -8.11
N HIS A 381 19.78 -4.60 -8.05
CA HIS A 381 20.47 -5.04 -6.85
C HIS A 381 21.78 -4.23 -6.69
N GLY A 382 22.30 -4.04 -5.48
CA GLY A 382 23.53 -3.23 -5.32
C GLY A 382 23.93 -2.88 -3.89
N ASN A 383 25.20 -2.49 -3.71
CA ASN A 383 25.81 -2.11 -2.41
C ASN A 383 26.00 -0.59 -2.20
N GLY A 384 25.55 0.24 -3.15
CA GLY A 384 25.84 1.68 -3.20
C GLY A 384 24.66 2.63 -2.92
N ASP A 385 24.70 3.80 -3.56
CA ASP A 385 23.59 4.77 -3.58
C ASP A 385 22.39 4.23 -4.36
N GLY A 386 21.18 4.70 -4.05
CA GLY A 386 19.93 4.18 -4.61
C GLY A 386 19.73 4.51 -6.10
N THR A 387 19.46 3.48 -6.92
CA THR A 387 18.95 3.62 -8.30
C THR A 387 17.55 4.23 -8.38
N VAL A 388 17.30 5.02 -9.43
CA VAL A 388 15.98 5.57 -9.77
C VAL A 388 15.44 4.91 -11.04
N VAL A 389 14.24 4.33 -10.97
CA VAL A 389 13.53 3.76 -12.11
C VAL A 389 12.31 4.63 -12.42
N ASN A 390 12.29 5.26 -13.59
CA ASN A 390 11.21 6.08 -14.11
C ASN A 390 10.50 5.32 -15.24
N ASN A 391 9.22 4.98 -15.05
CA ASN A 391 8.44 4.26 -16.05
C ASN A 391 7.22 5.08 -16.48
N SER A 392 7.11 5.37 -17.77
CA SER A 392 5.90 5.87 -18.45
C SER A 392 5.45 4.97 -19.60
N GLY A 393 6.23 3.94 -19.92
CA GLY A 393 5.92 2.89 -20.90
C GLY A 393 5.44 1.58 -20.26
N THR A 394 5.68 0.45 -20.94
CA THR A 394 5.27 -0.89 -20.49
C THR A 394 6.44 -1.72 -19.98
N MET A 395 6.25 -2.40 -18.84
CA MET A 395 7.15 -3.41 -18.30
C MET A 395 6.35 -4.68 -18.03
N SER A 396 6.70 -5.79 -18.69
CA SER A 396 6.00 -7.07 -18.53
C SER A 396 6.96 -8.22 -18.31
N SER A 397 6.67 -9.09 -17.36
CA SER A 397 7.47 -10.28 -17.02
C SER A 397 6.60 -11.44 -16.58
N THR A 398 7.13 -12.65 -16.59
CA THR A 398 6.47 -13.85 -16.04
C THR A 398 6.46 -13.85 -14.51
N VAL A 399 7.52 -13.36 -13.85
CA VAL A 399 7.62 -13.35 -12.39
C VAL A 399 7.53 -11.95 -11.79
N TYR A 400 8.50 -11.08 -12.02
CA TYR A 400 8.54 -9.72 -11.46
C TYR A 400 8.51 -8.65 -12.55
N GLY A 401 7.62 -7.66 -12.51
CA GLY A 401 7.73 -6.52 -13.44
C GLY A 401 8.99 -5.71 -13.10
N VAL A 402 9.07 -5.26 -11.85
CA VAL A 402 10.26 -4.64 -11.26
C VAL A 402 10.62 -5.36 -9.96
N TYR A 403 11.89 -5.71 -9.79
CA TYR A 403 12.41 -6.21 -8.53
C TYR A 403 13.50 -5.27 -8.00
N LEU A 404 13.29 -4.74 -6.79
CA LEU A 404 14.23 -3.85 -6.10
C LEU A 404 14.81 -4.57 -4.89
N ASP A 405 16.08 -4.97 -4.96
CA ASP A 405 16.82 -5.57 -3.85
C ASP A 405 17.82 -4.57 -3.25
N SER A 406 17.36 -3.94 -2.19
CA SER A 406 18.08 -2.97 -1.36
C SER A 406 18.65 -3.56 -0.07
N ALA A 407 18.73 -4.90 0.07
CA ALA A 407 19.21 -5.52 1.30
C ALA A 407 20.62 -5.03 1.71
N ARG A 408 21.39 -4.51 0.75
CA ARG A 408 22.73 -3.96 0.93
C ARG A 408 22.89 -2.51 0.45
N SER A 409 21.81 -1.80 0.10
CA SER A 409 21.84 -0.42 -0.42
C SER A 409 21.15 0.59 0.52
N LYS A 410 21.23 1.89 0.21
CA LYS A 410 20.47 2.96 0.93
C LYS A 410 18.97 2.99 0.55
N GLY A 411 18.50 2.10 -0.32
CA GLY A 411 17.14 2.06 -0.84
C GLY A 411 17.01 2.65 -2.26
N HIS A 412 16.14 2.07 -3.09
CA HIS A 412 15.91 2.45 -4.48
C HIS A 412 14.61 3.23 -4.65
N THR A 413 14.48 3.97 -5.76
CA THR A 413 13.26 4.71 -6.10
C THR A 413 12.61 4.14 -7.36
N LEU A 414 11.30 3.89 -7.33
CA LEU A 414 10.50 3.59 -8.51
C LEU A 414 9.41 4.65 -8.67
N ASN A 415 9.42 5.34 -9.81
CA ASN A 415 8.41 6.30 -10.24
C ASN A 415 7.65 5.71 -11.44
N ASN A 416 6.53 5.03 -11.19
CA ASN A 416 5.62 4.64 -12.25
C ASN A 416 4.69 5.81 -12.56
N GLN A 417 5.00 6.55 -13.61
CA GLN A 417 4.34 7.79 -14.02
C GLN A 417 3.00 7.51 -14.71
N ALA A 418 2.24 8.57 -15.00
CA ALA A 418 0.99 8.45 -15.74
C ALA A 418 1.25 7.81 -17.12
N GLY A 419 0.39 6.88 -17.53
CA GLY A 419 0.58 6.06 -18.74
C GLY A 419 1.47 4.83 -18.55
N GLY A 420 2.31 4.79 -17.51
CA GLY A 420 3.16 3.66 -17.20
C GLY A 420 2.36 2.42 -16.77
N ALA A 421 2.72 1.25 -17.29
CA ALA A 421 2.11 -0.02 -16.93
C ALA A 421 3.17 -1.07 -16.60
N ILE A 422 3.07 -1.66 -15.40
CA ILE A 422 3.94 -2.73 -14.93
C ILE A 422 3.06 -3.96 -14.67
N SER A 423 3.35 -5.09 -15.31
CA SER A 423 2.55 -6.32 -15.16
C SER A 423 3.38 -7.59 -15.06
N ALA A 424 3.11 -8.44 -14.06
CA ALA A 424 3.74 -9.75 -13.93
C ALA A 424 2.95 -10.66 -12.97
N ASN A 425 3.50 -11.80 -12.55
CA ASN A 425 2.94 -12.52 -11.40
C ASN A 425 2.96 -11.64 -10.13
N THR A 426 4.07 -10.94 -9.89
CA THR A 426 4.20 -9.86 -8.91
C THR A 426 4.63 -8.60 -9.63
N ALA A 427 3.79 -7.57 -9.72
CA ALA A 427 4.10 -6.42 -10.56
C ALA A 427 5.37 -5.70 -10.09
N VAL A 428 5.46 -5.43 -8.78
CA VAL A 428 6.66 -4.88 -8.15
C VAL A 428 6.99 -5.67 -6.89
N ALA A 429 8.25 -6.05 -6.72
CA ALA A 429 8.76 -6.68 -5.50
C ALA A 429 9.88 -5.84 -4.89
N ILE A 430 9.89 -5.74 -3.55
CA ILE A 430 10.91 -5.03 -2.78
C ILE A 430 11.49 -5.96 -1.73
N ASN A 431 12.82 -6.07 -1.72
CA ASN A 431 13.60 -6.70 -0.67
C ASN A 431 14.53 -5.64 -0.03
N GLY A 432 14.48 -5.49 1.28
CA GLY A 432 15.27 -4.49 2.03
C GLY A 432 14.51 -3.20 2.35
N ASN A 433 15.27 -2.18 2.77
CA ASN A 433 14.76 -0.97 3.42
C ASN A 433 15.07 0.29 2.62
N GLY A 434 14.37 1.39 2.94
CA GLY A 434 14.66 2.72 2.40
C GLY A 434 14.14 2.96 0.98
N ASN A 435 13.42 2.01 0.39
CA ASN A 435 12.88 2.18 -0.97
C ASN A 435 11.69 3.13 -0.97
N THR A 436 11.57 3.91 -2.04
CA THR A 436 10.45 4.82 -2.29
C THR A 436 9.74 4.45 -3.58
N ILE A 437 8.45 4.16 -3.50
CA ILE A 437 7.60 3.85 -4.66
C ILE A 437 6.57 4.96 -4.83
N THR A 438 6.53 5.58 -6.01
CA THR A 438 5.47 6.50 -6.42
C THR A 438 4.72 5.91 -7.62
N ASN A 439 3.40 5.77 -7.52
CA ASN A 439 2.56 5.21 -8.58
C ASN A 439 1.46 6.19 -9.04
N GLN A 440 1.56 6.65 -10.28
CA GLN A 440 0.56 7.39 -11.07
C GLN A 440 0.01 6.56 -12.24
N GLY A 441 0.67 5.43 -12.56
CA GLY A 441 0.26 4.49 -13.60
C GLY A 441 -0.39 3.23 -13.04
N LYS A 442 -0.28 2.11 -13.77
CA LYS A 442 -0.85 0.81 -13.41
C LYS A 442 0.23 -0.18 -12.98
N MET A 443 0.04 -0.82 -11.82
CA MET A 443 0.81 -1.97 -11.35
C MET A 443 -0.13 -3.17 -11.21
N THR A 444 0.03 -4.20 -12.03
CA THR A 444 -0.88 -5.35 -12.09
C THR A 444 -0.17 -6.68 -11.90
N GLY A 445 -0.34 -7.27 -10.73
CA GLY A 445 0.12 -8.62 -10.40
C GLY A 445 -0.98 -9.68 -10.62
N VAL A 446 -0.60 -10.91 -10.90
CA VAL A 446 -1.49 -12.08 -10.74
C VAL A 446 -1.63 -12.42 -9.25
N SER A 447 -0.50 -12.54 -8.55
CA SER A 447 -0.43 -12.72 -7.10
C SER A 447 -0.49 -11.39 -6.37
N ASP A 448 0.49 -10.51 -6.56
CA ASP A 448 0.64 -9.30 -5.77
C ASP A 448 0.89 -8.09 -6.68
N GLY A 449 0.09 -7.03 -6.54
CA GLY A 449 0.38 -5.77 -7.23
C GLY A 449 1.70 -5.17 -6.76
N LEU A 450 1.94 -5.21 -5.44
CA LEU A 450 3.20 -4.83 -4.82
C LEU A 450 3.52 -5.75 -3.63
N LEU A 451 4.67 -6.41 -3.65
CA LEU A 451 5.18 -7.24 -2.56
C LEU A 451 6.32 -6.51 -1.84
N ILE A 452 6.22 -6.41 -0.51
CA ILE A 452 7.17 -5.70 0.34
C ILE A 452 7.80 -6.65 1.36
N SER A 453 9.11 -6.62 1.47
CA SER A 453 9.91 -7.26 2.52
C SER A 453 10.95 -6.27 3.05
N GLY A 454 10.62 -5.58 4.15
CA GLY A 454 11.47 -4.55 4.78
C GLY A 454 10.69 -3.28 5.10
N ASN A 455 11.36 -2.14 5.21
CA ASN A 455 10.82 -0.87 5.73
C ASN A 455 10.88 0.21 4.64
N ASN A 456 9.74 0.52 4.02
CA ASN A 456 9.68 1.27 2.77
C ASN A 456 8.55 2.31 2.74
N ASN A 457 8.65 3.26 1.82
CA ASN A 457 7.64 4.30 1.59
C ASN A 457 6.92 4.07 0.25
N ILE A 458 5.60 3.98 0.28
CA ILE A 458 4.76 3.68 -0.88
C ILE A 458 3.70 4.76 -0.98
N VAL A 459 3.65 5.45 -2.11
CA VAL A 459 2.68 6.51 -2.39
C VAL A 459 2.00 6.24 -3.73
N THR A 460 0.70 5.92 -3.69
CA THR A 460 -0.13 5.87 -4.88
C THR A 460 -0.85 7.20 -5.04
N THR A 461 -0.59 7.89 -6.13
CA THR A 461 -1.09 9.24 -6.46
C THR A 461 -2.29 9.17 -7.43
N SER A 462 -2.90 10.32 -7.72
CA SER A 462 -4.05 10.42 -8.65
C SER A 462 -3.80 9.69 -9.97
N GLY A 463 -4.76 8.86 -10.40
CA GLY A 463 -4.65 8.01 -11.60
C GLY A 463 -3.90 6.69 -11.38
N GLY A 464 -3.18 6.56 -10.26
CA GLY A 464 -2.43 5.36 -9.92
C GLY A 464 -3.34 4.19 -9.51
N GLU A 465 -3.14 3.05 -10.15
CA GLU A 465 -3.81 1.79 -9.83
C GLU A 465 -2.81 0.71 -9.42
N ILE A 466 -3.06 0.03 -8.30
CA ILE A 466 -2.34 -1.19 -7.90
C ILE A 466 -3.35 -2.33 -7.81
N SER A 467 -3.07 -3.46 -8.46
CA SER A 467 -3.99 -4.59 -8.48
C SER A 467 -3.32 -5.97 -8.44
N GLY A 468 -3.98 -6.94 -7.80
CA GLY A 468 -3.59 -8.36 -7.84
C GLY A 468 -4.52 -9.27 -7.04
N LYS A 469 -4.11 -10.51 -6.72
CA LYS A 469 -4.79 -11.29 -5.68
C LYS A 469 -4.72 -10.56 -4.35
N ASN A 470 -3.53 -10.07 -4.01
CA ASN A 470 -3.36 -8.98 -3.06
C ASN A 470 -3.00 -7.70 -3.82
N GLY A 471 -3.58 -6.56 -3.43
CA GLY A 471 -3.16 -5.27 -3.98
C GLY A 471 -1.73 -4.95 -3.54
N ILE A 472 -1.54 -4.81 -2.22
CA ILE A 472 -0.24 -4.65 -1.58
C ILE A 472 -0.08 -5.71 -0.50
N ARG A 473 1.07 -6.39 -0.47
CA ARG A 473 1.40 -7.39 0.55
C ARG A 473 2.70 -7.04 1.26
N VAL A 474 2.62 -6.69 2.54
CA VAL A 474 3.76 -6.59 3.45
C VAL A 474 4.01 -7.97 4.05
N SER A 475 4.96 -8.70 3.46
CA SER A 475 5.31 -10.05 3.89
C SER A 475 6.18 -10.05 5.15
N LYS A 476 7.06 -9.07 5.29
CA LYS A 476 7.98 -8.84 6.42
C LYS A 476 8.31 -7.34 6.51
N GLY A 477 8.73 -6.89 7.69
CA GLY A 477 9.20 -5.52 7.91
C GLY A 477 8.28 -4.69 8.82
N SER A 478 8.82 -3.58 9.32
CA SER A 478 8.17 -2.70 10.30
C SER A 478 8.53 -1.24 10.00
N GLY A 479 7.55 -0.35 9.97
CA GLY A 479 7.73 1.06 9.63
C GLY A 479 7.44 1.36 8.16
N ASN A 480 6.72 0.47 7.47
CA ASN A 480 6.24 0.78 6.12
C ASN A 480 5.18 1.87 6.18
N GLN A 481 5.30 2.85 5.29
CA GLN A 481 4.34 3.93 5.10
C GLN A 481 3.62 3.70 3.78
N ILE A 482 2.36 3.27 3.82
CA ILE A 482 1.55 3.01 2.63
C ILE A 482 0.48 4.09 2.53
N THR A 483 0.59 4.96 1.51
CA THR A 483 -0.29 6.11 1.32
C THR A 483 -1.02 6.02 -0.02
N ALA A 484 -2.35 5.96 0.01
CA ALA A 484 -3.21 6.11 -1.15
C ALA A 484 -3.80 7.53 -1.17
N LYS A 485 -3.35 8.37 -2.11
CA LYS A 485 -3.81 9.75 -2.25
C LYS A 485 -5.11 9.88 -3.04
N SER A 486 -5.73 11.05 -3.00
CA SER A 486 -6.95 11.33 -3.76
C SER A 486 -6.84 10.92 -5.23
N GLY A 487 -7.86 10.24 -5.76
CA GLY A 487 -7.90 9.75 -7.14
C GLY A 487 -7.09 8.48 -7.42
N SER A 488 -6.49 7.85 -6.39
CA SER A 488 -5.80 6.56 -6.51
C SER A 488 -6.71 5.38 -6.18
N LYS A 489 -6.36 4.19 -6.69
CA LYS A 489 -7.12 2.96 -6.46
C LYS A 489 -6.21 1.76 -6.18
N ILE A 490 -6.58 0.98 -5.18
CA ILE A 490 -6.00 -0.35 -4.92
C ILE A 490 -7.12 -1.37 -5.08
N THR A 491 -6.99 -2.30 -6.03
CA THR A 491 -8.03 -3.30 -6.33
C THR A 491 -7.51 -4.72 -6.16
N ALA A 492 -8.19 -5.57 -5.40
CA ALA A 492 -7.73 -6.93 -5.15
C ALA A 492 -8.82 -7.98 -5.34
N THR A 493 -8.42 -9.16 -5.84
CA THR A 493 -9.34 -10.31 -5.95
C THR A 493 -9.44 -11.13 -4.66
N SER A 494 -8.60 -10.85 -3.65
CA SER A 494 -8.73 -11.36 -2.28
C SER A 494 -8.55 -10.24 -1.26
N THR A 495 -7.34 -9.70 -1.09
CA THR A 495 -7.05 -8.70 -0.03
C THR A 495 -6.46 -7.41 -0.59
N GLY A 496 -7.03 -6.24 -0.27
CA GLY A 496 -6.53 -4.94 -0.73
C GLY A 496 -5.11 -4.68 -0.24
N ILE A 497 -4.94 -4.63 1.09
CA ILE A 497 -3.62 -4.53 1.73
C ILE A 497 -3.49 -5.63 2.79
N SER A 498 -2.48 -6.49 2.67
CA SER A 498 -2.20 -7.56 3.63
C SER A 498 -0.90 -7.29 4.38
N ILE A 499 -0.93 -7.27 5.70
CA ILE A 499 0.22 -7.06 6.58
C ILE A 499 0.43 -8.31 7.44
N ALA A 500 1.55 -8.98 7.23
CA ALA A 500 1.87 -10.20 7.96
C ALA A 500 2.37 -9.94 9.39
N SER A 501 3.22 -8.93 9.59
CA SER A 501 3.83 -8.59 10.88
C SER A 501 4.40 -7.16 10.89
N GLY A 502 4.92 -6.74 12.04
CA GLY A 502 5.57 -5.43 12.22
C GLY A 502 4.59 -4.30 12.54
N ASN A 503 5.13 -3.08 12.63
CA ASN A 503 4.38 -1.88 12.98
C ASN A 503 4.35 -0.93 11.78
N ASN A 504 3.26 -0.93 11.02
CA ASN A 504 3.17 -0.21 9.75
C ASN A 504 2.01 0.79 9.77
N GLN A 505 2.09 1.80 8.91
CA GLN A 505 1.05 2.80 8.73
C GLN A 505 0.40 2.63 7.36
N VAL A 506 -0.93 2.57 7.34
CA VAL A 506 -1.73 2.68 6.12
C VAL A 506 -2.53 3.98 6.20
N THR A 507 -2.43 4.82 5.18
CA THR A 507 -3.16 6.08 5.07
C THR A 507 -3.90 6.13 3.75
N THR A 508 -5.20 6.41 3.78
CA THR A 508 -6.00 6.68 2.58
C THR A 508 -6.53 8.12 2.70
N GLU A 509 -6.34 8.93 1.66
CA GLU A 509 -6.87 10.30 1.61
C GLU A 509 -8.30 10.31 1.04
N SER A 510 -9.03 11.40 1.27
CA SER A 510 -10.35 11.60 0.66
C SER A 510 -10.29 11.48 -0.86
N GLY A 511 -11.19 10.68 -1.44
CA GLY A 511 -11.22 10.38 -2.87
C GLY A 511 -10.29 9.23 -3.32
N SER A 512 -9.55 8.59 -2.42
CA SER A 512 -8.87 7.31 -2.70
C SER A 512 -9.78 6.11 -2.45
N ALA A 513 -9.50 4.98 -3.10
CA ALA A 513 -10.30 3.76 -2.95
C ALA A 513 -9.45 2.50 -2.79
N ILE A 514 -9.77 1.67 -1.78
CA ILE A 514 -9.32 0.30 -1.65
C ILE A 514 -10.53 -0.61 -1.86
N VAL A 515 -10.50 -1.47 -2.88
CA VAL A 515 -11.59 -2.38 -3.23
C VAL A 515 -11.07 -3.81 -3.27
N ALA A 516 -11.60 -4.69 -2.44
CA ALA A 516 -11.17 -6.08 -2.36
C ALA A 516 -12.37 -7.04 -2.30
N LYS A 517 -12.18 -8.33 -2.60
CA LYS A 517 -13.22 -9.32 -2.36
C LYS A 517 -13.32 -9.66 -0.87
N ASP A 518 -12.27 -10.22 -0.28
CA ASP A 518 -12.34 -10.77 1.08
C ASP A 518 -12.05 -9.70 2.14
N ASN A 519 -10.91 -9.02 2.03
CA ASN A 519 -10.46 -8.05 3.04
C ASN A 519 -10.01 -6.75 2.39
N GLY A 520 -10.56 -5.60 2.79
CA GLY A 520 -10.02 -4.31 2.40
C GLY A 520 -8.57 -4.17 2.91
N ILE A 521 -8.41 -4.31 4.24
CA ILE A 521 -7.10 -4.36 4.91
C ILE A 521 -7.09 -5.54 5.89
N LEU A 522 -6.06 -6.39 5.82
CA LEU A 522 -5.84 -7.51 6.72
C LEU A 522 -4.53 -7.32 7.49
N ILE A 523 -4.61 -7.36 8.83
CA ILE A 523 -3.45 -7.24 9.73
C ILE A 523 -3.35 -8.49 10.59
N ASN A 524 -2.29 -9.26 10.37
CA ASN A 524 -2.09 -10.56 11.04
C ASN A 524 -1.37 -10.45 12.39
N SER A 525 -0.48 -9.47 12.57
CA SER A 525 0.30 -9.30 13.81
C SER A 525 0.93 -7.90 13.88
N GLY A 526 1.42 -7.51 15.05
CA GLY A 526 2.11 -6.26 15.31
C GLY A 526 1.18 -5.07 15.55
N ALA A 527 1.78 -3.92 15.89
CA ALA A 527 1.07 -2.69 16.21
C ALA A 527 0.94 -1.80 14.96
N ASN A 528 -0.11 -2.00 14.17
CA ASN A 528 -0.31 -1.31 12.90
C ASN A 528 -1.41 -0.25 13.02
N ASN A 529 -1.24 0.91 12.39
CA ASN A 529 -2.28 1.93 12.37
C ASN A 529 -2.84 2.15 10.96
N VAL A 530 -4.15 2.32 10.90
CA VAL A 530 -4.90 2.62 9.68
C VAL A 530 -5.57 3.99 9.85
N THR A 531 -5.26 4.93 8.96
CA THR A 531 -5.95 6.21 8.86
C THR A 531 -6.75 6.23 7.56
N ASN A 532 -8.08 6.13 7.66
CA ASN A 532 -8.97 6.10 6.52
C ASN A 532 -9.68 7.44 6.33
N GLY A 533 -9.34 8.17 5.26
CA GLY A 533 -10.09 9.32 4.74
C GLY A 533 -10.79 9.03 3.40
N GLY A 534 -10.44 7.93 2.73
CA GLY A 534 -11.04 7.48 1.47
C GLY A 534 -12.15 6.44 1.67
N SER A 535 -12.30 5.54 0.68
CA SER A 535 -13.22 4.40 0.76
C SER A 535 -12.46 3.09 0.85
N ILE A 536 -12.80 2.25 1.84
CA ILE A 536 -12.35 0.86 1.95
C ILE A 536 -13.56 -0.04 1.78
N THR A 537 -13.55 -0.89 0.76
CA THR A 537 -14.71 -1.71 0.40
C THR A 537 -14.32 -3.18 0.23
N ALA A 538 -15.00 -4.08 0.95
CA ALA A 538 -14.92 -5.52 0.75
C ALA A 538 -16.22 -6.06 0.13
N THR A 539 -16.13 -6.81 -0.98
CA THR A 539 -17.29 -7.17 -1.83
C THR A 539 -17.57 -8.66 -1.91
N GLY A 540 -16.88 -9.50 -1.15
CA GLY A 540 -16.97 -10.95 -1.19
C GLY A 540 -18.35 -11.45 -0.75
N SER A 541 -18.78 -12.59 -1.28
CA SER A 541 -20.08 -13.21 -0.93
C SER A 541 -20.00 -14.12 0.30
N SER A 542 -18.79 -14.50 0.71
CA SER A 542 -18.50 -15.24 1.94
C SER A 542 -18.28 -14.24 3.09
N ILE A 543 -17.50 -14.59 4.11
CA ILE A 543 -17.11 -13.68 5.18
C ILE A 543 -16.10 -12.67 4.66
N SER A 544 -16.45 -11.39 4.73
CA SER A 544 -15.63 -10.28 4.24
C SER A 544 -15.49 -9.18 5.27
N TYR A 545 -14.32 -8.55 5.34
CA TYR A 545 -14.05 -7.47 6.28
C TYR A 545 -13.52 -6.22 5.60
N GLY A 546 -14.02 -5.05 5.98
CA GLY A 546 -13.42 -3.79 5.56
C GLY A 546 -11.98 -3.70 6.09
N ILE A 547 -11.83 -3.80 7.41
CA ILE A 547 -10.54 -3.90 8.10
C ILE A 547 -10.59 -5.06 9.10
N GLN A 548 -9.62 -5.98 9.01
CA GLN A 548 -9.47 -7.12 9.90
C GLN A 548 -8.16 -7.02 10.69
N TYR A 549 -8.25 -7.07 12.02
CA TYR A 549 -7.14 -7.35 12.93
C TYR A 549 -7.28 -8.77 13.50
N ASN A 550 -6.29 -9.63 13.26
CA ASN A 550 -6.24 -10.99 13.78
C ASN A 550 -5.58 -11.09 15.16
N SER A 551 -5.66 -12.29 15.76
CA SER A 551 -5.18 -12.55 17.12
C SER A 551 -3.72 -12.16 17.31
N GLY A 552 -3.47 -11.26 18.26
CA GLY A 552 -2.14 -10.74 18.58
C GLY A 552 -1.74 -9.48 17.80
N ALA A 553 -2.59 -9.00 16.88
CA ALA A 553 -2.43 -7.68 16.27
C ALA A 553 -3.03 -6.59 17.17
N SER A 554 -2.44 -5.40 17.15
CA SER A 554 -2.90 -4.25 17.93
C SER A 554 -2.72 -2.97 17.12
N GLY A 555 -3.24 -1.84 17.61
CA GLY A 555 -3.01 -0.53 17.01
C GLY A 555 -4.28 0.30 16.92
N THR A 556 -4.28 1.27 16.00
CA THR A 556 -5.33 2.29 15.93
C THR A 556 -5.94 2.34 14.54
N ILE A 557 -7.28 2.36 14.47
CA ILE A 557 -8.04 2.72 13.28
C ILE A 557 -8.59 4.12 13.50
N THR A 558 -8.29 5.06 12.60
CA THR A 558 -8.90 6.39 12.57
C THR A 558 -9.70 6.52 11.28
N ASN A 559 -11.03 6.48 11.37
CA ASN A 559 -11.93 6.56 10.23
C ASN A 559 -12.60 7.93 10.15
N THR A 560 -12.38 8.63 9.04
CA THR A 560 -13.05 9.86 8.61
C THR A 560 -13.76 9.67 7.26
N GLY A 561 -13.40 8.62 6.51
CA GLY A 561 -14.01 8.22 5.25
C GLY A 561 -15.08 7.12 5.41
N THR A 562 -15.17 6.22 4.43
CA THR A 562 -16.15 5.13 4.40
C THR A 562 -15.46 3.76 4.48
N ILE A 563 -15.98 2.89 5.34
CA ILE A 563 -15.59 1.48 5.40
C ILE A 563 -16.85 0.64 5.18
N THR A 564 -16.89 -0.11 4.09
CA THR A 564 -18.11 -0.82 3.66
C THR A 564 -17.83 -2.28 3.37
N THR A 565 -18.75 -3.16 3.78
CA THR A 565 -18.81 -4.53 3.27
C THR A 565 -20.13 -4.75 2.55
N THR A 566 -20.09 -5.12 1.27
CA THR A 566 -21.29 -5.38 0.47
C THR A 566 -21.65 -6.87 0.37
N GLY A 567 -20.87 -7.71 1.04
CA GLY A 567 -21.12 -9.14 1.15
C GLY A 567 -22.40 -9.48 1.91
N LYS A 568 -22.77 -10.75 1.85
CA LYS A 568 -23.87 -11.34 2.66
C LYS A 568 -23.38 -12.51 3.50
N GLY A 569 -22.09 -12.55 3.82
CA GLY A 569 -21.52 -13.56 4.70
C GLY A 569 -22.01 -13.35 6.13
N ALA A 570 -22.31 -14.43 6.84
CA ALA A 570 -22.84 -14.37 8.21
C ALA A 570 -21.88 -13.75 9.26
N GLY A 571 -20.64 -13.46 8.86
CA GLY A 571 -19.62 -12.82 9.71
C GLY A 571 -19.13 -11.49 9.16
N ASP A 572 -19.77 -10.92 8.14
CA ASP A 572 -19.29 -9.69 7.50
C ASP A 572 -19.20 -8.55 8.50
N ALA A 573 -18.10 -7.80 8.43
CA ALA A 573 -17.96 -6.61 9.26
C ALA A 573 -17.19 -5.47 8.63
N SER A 574 -17.60 -4.22 8.84
CA SER A 574 -16.78 -3.07 8.41
C SER A 574 -15.43 -3.10 9.14
N VAL A 575 -15.45 -3.36 10.46
CA VAL A 575 -14.25 -3.62 11.25
C VAL A 575 -14.42 -4.89 12.06
N TYR A 576 -13.45 -5.79 11.94
CA TYR A 576 -13.32 -7.00 12.77
C TYR A 576 -11.99 -6.96 13.52
N ALA A 577 -12.02 -6.90 14.85
CA ALA A 577 -10.82 -6.93 15.69
C ALA A 577 -10.86 -8.10 16.67
N HIS A 578 -9.94 -9.04 16.49
CA HIS A 578 -9.86 -10.26 17.27
C HIS A 578 -8.49 -10.38 17.93
N GLY A 579 -8.41 -10.29 19.26
CA GLY A 579 -7.16 -10.30 20.02
C GLY A 579 -6.36 -8.99 19.90
N GLY A 580 -5.45 -8.75 20.86
CA GLY A 580 -4.68 -7.50 20.99
C GLY A 580 -5.53 -6.24 21.19
N ALA A 581 -5.00 -5.22 21.88
CA ALA A 581 -5.76 -3.99 22.10
C ALA A 581 -5.82 -3.17 20.80
N VAL A 582 -7.02 -2.98 20.26
CA VAL A 582 -7.27 -2.13 19.09
C VAL A 582 -8.13 -0.95 19.52
N THR A 583 -7.71 0.27 19.17
CA THR A 583 -8.48 1.50 19.36
C THR A 583 -9.10 1.91 18.03
N ILE A 584 -10.43 2.05 17.99
CA ILE A 584 -11.19 2.40 16.79
C ILE A 584 -11.81 3.77 17.02
N ASN A 585 -11.34 4.79 16.30
CA ASN A 585 -11.89 6.14 16.33
C ASN A 585 -12.68 6.37 15.04
N ASN A 586 -14.00 6.46 15.15
CA ASN A 586 -14.89 6.66 14.00
C ASN A 586 -15.52 8.05 14.02
N SER A 587 -15.33 8.81 12.95
CA SER A 587 -16.03 10.06 12.64
C SER A 587 -16.61 10.07 11.22
N GLY A 588 -16.37 9.00 10.45
CA GLY A 588 -16.94 8.76 9.13
C GLY A 588 -18.02 7.67 9.18
N THR A 589 -18.15 6.92 8.09
CA THR A 589 -19.18 5.89 7.93
C THR A 589 -18.59 4.49 7.99
N MET A 590 -19.20 3.61 8.79
CA MET A 590 -19.00 2.17 8.76
C MET A 590 -20.34 1.50 8.42
N ASP A 591 -20.39 0.78 7.30
CA ASP A 591 -21.62 0.15 6.80
C ASP A 591 -21.37 -1.33 6.46
N SER A 592 -22.20 -2.23 6.98
CA SER A 592 -22.09 -3.67 6.76
C SER A 592 -23.46 -4.32 6.79
N SER A 593 -23.60 -5.45 6.11
CA SER A 593 -24.84 -6.24 6.14
C SER A 593 -25.05 -6.97 7.48
N VAL A 594 -24.00 -7.29 8.22
CA VAL A 594 -24.10 -8.09 9.46
C VAL A 594 -23.60 -7.31 10.67
N PHE A 595 -22.31 -6.97 10.73
CA PHE A 595 -21.72 -6.25 11.85
C PHE A 595 -21.08 -4.93 11.41
N GLY A 596 -21.44 -3.79 12.00
CA GLY A 596 -20.69 -2.56 11.72
C GLY A 596 -19.27 -2.69 12.30
N VAL A 597 -19.21 -2.96 13.60
CA VAL A 597 -17.97 -3.24 14.32
C VAL A 597 -18.11 -4.51 15.15
N TYR A 598 -17.18 -5.43 15.01
CA TYR A 598 -17.06 -6.64 15.81
C TYR A 598 -15.71 -6.66 16.53
N VAL A 599 -15.73 -6.70 17.86
CA VAL A 599 -14.51 -6.72 18.68
C VAL A 599 -14.53 -7.85 19.71
N THR A 600 -13.36 -8.36 20.09
CA THR A 600 -13.22 -9.41 21.10
C THR A 600 -12.95 -8.90 22.51
N THR A 601 -11.76 -9.04 23.07
CA THR A 601 -11.46 -8.67 24.47
C THR A 601 -10.46 -7.50 24.52
N GLY A 602 -10.79 -6.47 25.31
CA GLY A 602 -9.88 -5.37 25.62
C GLY A 602 -9.76 -4.29 24.55
N HIS A 603 -10.73 -4.17 23.65
CA HIS A 603 -10.73 -3.15 22.60
C HIS A 603 -11.42 -1.85 23.05
N THR A 604 -11.08 -0.74 22.41
CA THR A 604 -11.73 0.56 22.62
C THR A 604 -12.35 1.03 21.31
N LEU A 605 -13.65 1.37 21.34
CA LEU A 605 -14.38 1.95 20.22
C LEU A 605 -14.92 3.32 20.63
N ASN A 606 -14.45 4.36 19.93
CA ASN A 606 -14.90 5.73 20.07
C ASN A 606 -15.66 6.11 18.81
N ASN A 607 -16.99 6.06 18.84
CA ASN A 607 -17.82 6.61 17.77
C ASN A 607 -18.07 8.09 18.07
N LEU A 608 -17.25 8.95 17.46
CA LEU A 608 -17.23 10.39 17.68
C LEU A 608 -18.43 11.08 17.02
N ALA A 609 -18.66 12.35 17.37
CA ALA A 609 -19.69 13.16 16.71
C ALA A 609 -19.48 13.17 15.18
N GLY A 610 -20.57 12.99 14.43
CA GLY A 610 -20.55 12.83 12.97
C GLY A 610 -20.28 11.39 12.48
N GLY A 611 -19.77 10.51 13.34
CA GLY A 611 -19.57 9.10 13.03
C GLY A 611 -20.89 8.33 12.92
N SER A 612 -21.01 7.47 11.92
CA SER A 612 -22.15 6.56 11.73
C SER A 612 -21.67 5.12 11.61
N ILE A 613 -22.30 4.23 12.37
CA ILE A 613 -22.09 2.77 12.29
C ILE A 613 -23.44 2.12 12.00
N THR A 614 -23.56 1.43 10.87
CA THR A 614 -24.82 0.84 10.40
C THR A 614 -24.63 -0.63 10.03
N ALA A 615 -25.47 -1.50 10.57
CA ALA A 615 -25.56 -2.91 10.17
C ALA A 615 -26.80 -3.60 10.79
N ASN A 616 -26.98 -4.90 10.56
CA ASN A 616 -28.00 -5.66 11.30
C ASN A 616 -27.76 -5.66 12.82
N THR A 617 -26.50 -5.89 13.24
CA THR A 617 -26.00 -5.58 14.57
C THR A 617 -24.89 -4.55 14.44
N ALA A 618 -25.18 -3.27 14.74
CA ALA A 618 -24.23 -2.20 14.44
C ALA A 618 -22.91 -2.35 15.21
N VAL A 619 -22.96 -2.70 16.51
CA VAL A 619 -21.75 -3.02 17.28
C VAL A 619 -21.91 -4.33 18.06
N GLN A 620 -20.91 -5.20 17.98
CA GLN A 620 -20.81 -6.46 18.73
C GLN A 620 -19.55 -6.46 19.59
N LEU A 621 -19.72 -6.43 20.91
CA LEU A 621 -18.65 -6.62 21.90
C LEU A 621 -18.60 -8.10 22.31
N ASN A 622 -17.88 -8.93 21.55
CA ASN A 622 -17.77 -10.37 21.76
C ASN A 622 -16.55 -10.76 22.63
N GLY A 623 -16.49 -10.23 23.84
CA GLY A 623 -15.45 -10.55 24.81
C GLY A 623 -15.48 -9.63 26.02
N ASN A 624 -14.41 -9.65 26.80
CA ASN A 624 -14.37 -8.97 28.09
C ASN A 624 -13.71 -7.59 28.00
N ASN A 625 -14.02 -6.71 28.94
CA ASN A 625 -13.29 -5.46 29.18
C ASN A 625 -13.16 -4.54 27.94
N ASN A 626 -14.14 -4.56 27.03
CA ASN A 626 -14.20 -3.58 25.95
C ASN A 626 -14.81 -2.27 26.42
N THR A 627 -14.38 -1.17 25.81
CA THR A 627 -14.94 0.15 26.03
C THR A 627 -15.59 0.66 24.77
N LEU A 628 -16.85 1.08 24.84
CA LEU A 628 -17.55 1.79 23.78
C LEU A 628 -17.97 3.17 24.29
N ALA A 629 -17.45 4.23 23.67
CA ALA A 629 -17.91 5.60 23.86
C ALA A 629 -18.62 6.06 22.57
N ASN A 630 -19.90 6.40 22.67
CA ASN A 630 -20.72 6.83 21.53
C ASN A 630 -21.21 8.27 21.69
N ALA A 631 -20.76 9.14 20.80
CA ALA A 631 -21.29 10.49 20.56
C ALA A 631 -21.89 10.65 19.15
N GLY A 632 -21.70 9.67 18.27
CA GLY A 632 -22.28 9.62 16.92
C GLY A 632 -23.58 8.82 16.85
N ALA A 633 -23.83 8.22 15.69
CA ALA A 633 -24.98 7.33 15.45
C ALA A 633 -24.55 5.86 15.34
N ILE A 634 -25.23 4.99 16.10
CA ILE A 634 -25.15 3.53 16.01
C ILE A 634 -26.54 3.04 15.61
N LEU A 635 -26.65 2.47 14.41
CA LEU A 635 -27.93 2.18 13.75
C LEU A 635 -27.99 0.69 13.37
N GLY A 636 -28.60 -0.09 14.25
CA GLY A 636 -28.86 -1.51 14.07
C GLY A 636 -30.24 -1.77 13.46
N ASP A 637 -30.33 -2.65 12.46
CA ASP A 637 -31.65 -3.13 12.01
C ASP A 637 -32.33 -3.98 13.09
N THR A 638 -31.58 -4.90 13.70
CA THR A 638 -32.06 -5.73 14.81
C THR A 638 -31.57 -5.19 16.15
N ASN A 639 -30.25 -5.04 16.30
CA ASN A 639 -29.62 -4.63 17.56
C ASN A 639 -28.67 -3.45 17.32
N GLY A 640 -28.78 -2.39 18.12
CA GLY A 640 -27.80 -1.30 18.09
C GLY A 640 -26.45 -1.80 18.60
N VAL A 641 -26.40 -2.23 19.86
CA VAL A 641 -25.20 -2.81 20.49
C VAL A 641 -25.53 -4.17 21.09
N THR A 642 -24.71 -5.18 20.83
CA THR A 642 -24.76 -6.48 21.50
C THR A 642 -23.49 -6.71 22.33
N ILE A 643 -23.66 -7.15 23.57
CA ILE A 643 -22.58 -7.42 24.52
C ILE A 643 -22.58 -8.92 24.84
N SER A 644 -21.46 -9.59 24.60
CA SER A 644 -21.25 -11.04 24.78
C SER A 644 -19.94 -11.30 25.52
N GLY A 645 -19.88 -10.83 26.76
CA GLY A 645 -18.73 -10.95 27.65
C GLY A 645 -18.90 -10.09 28.90
N SER A 646 -17.88 -10.03 29.74
CA SER A 646 -17.95 -9.42 31.07
C SER A 646 -17.05 -8.20 31.23
N GLY A 647 -17.44 -7.28 32.11
CA GLY A 647 -16.66 -6.08 32.42
C GLY A 647 -16.62 -5.04 31.29
N ASN A 648 -17.51 -5.13 30.31
CA ASN A 648 -17.59 -4.14 29.23
C ASN A 648 -18.24 -2.85 29.73
N THR A 649 -17.78 -1.72 29.20
CA THR A 649 -18.33 -0.40 29.50
C THR A 649 -18.87 0.23 28.23
N LEU A 650 -20.13 0.66 28.26
CA LEU A 650 -20.78 1.43 27.21
C LEU A 650 -21.15 2.80 27.79
N THR A 651 -20.61 3.87 27.22
CA THR A 651 -21.03 5.24 27.51
C THR A 651 -21.68 5.83 26.27
N ASN A 652 -22.89 6.37 26.42
CA ASN A 652 -23.63 6.97 25.33
C ASN A 652 -23.98 8.42 25.61
N GLN A 653 -23.74 9.28 24.63
CA GLN A 653 -24.13 10.69 24.57
C GLN A 653 -24.62 11.06 23.15
N GLY A 654 -24.84 10.04 22.30
CA GLY A 654 -25.36 10.17 20.94
C GLY A 654 -26.54 9.22 20.71
N LYS A 655 -26.70 8.75 19.48
CA LYS A 655 -27.84 7.92 19.07
C LYS A 655 -27.49 6.43 19.03
N ILE A 656 -28.33 5.59 19.65
CA ILE A 656 -28.30 4.13 19.50
C ILE A 656 -29.71 3.65 19.11
N THR A 657 -29.84 3.04 17.94
CA THR A 657 -31.12 2.49 17.47
C THR A 657 -30.96 1.00 17.17
N GLY A 658 -31.92 0.21 17.60
CA GLY A 658 -32.12 -1.17 17.17
C GLY A 658 -33.60 -1.46 16.98
N GLY A 659 -33.97 -2.19 15.93
CA GLY A 659 -35.38 -2.57 15.70
C GLY A 659 -35.97 -3.42 16.83
N THR A 660 -35.15 -4.23 17.50
CA THR A 660 -35.54 -4.99 18.71
C THR A 660 -34.89 -4.38 19.95
N ASN A 661 -33.56 -4.37 20.00
CA ASN A 661 -32.81 -3.91 21.16
C ASN A 661 -31.89 -2.74 20.79
N ALA A 662 -32.01 -1.62 21.50
CA ALA A 662 -30.96 -0.62 21.48
C ALA A 662 -29.65 -1.24 22.02
N VAL A 663 -29.76 -1.96 23.14
CA VAL A 663 -28.67 -2.71 23.75
C VAL A 663 -29.15 -4.10 24.17
N LEU A 664 -28.46 -5.13 23.71
CA LEU A 664 -28.66 -6.52 24.13
C LEU A 664 -27.42 -7.02 24.88
N ILE A 665 -27.60 -7.47 26.12
CA ILE A 665 -26.58 -8.16 26.89
C ILE A 665 -26.92 -9.65 26.88
N ASN A 666 -26.09 -10.46 26.23
CA ASN A 666 -26.34 -11.89 26.08
C ASN A 666 -26.15 -12.65 27.38
N SER A 667 -26.90 -13.75 27.52
CA SER A 667 -26.81 -14.66 28.68
C SER A 667 -25.37 -15.15 28.89
N GLY A 668 -24.96 -15.22 30.15
CA GLY A 668 -23.59 -15.47 30.59
C GLY A 668 -22.73 -14.22 30.82
N SER A 669 -23.08 -13.07 30.24
CA SER A 669 -22.34 -11.80 30.34
C SER A 669 -22.54 -11.12 31.70
N LYS A 670 -21.48 -10.65 32.37
CA LYS A 670 -21.57 -10.10 33.73
C LYS A 670 -20.78 -8.81 33.96
N ASN A 671 -21.12 -8.06 35.00
CA ASN A 671 -20.41 -6.85 35.43
C ASN A 671 -20.27 -5.80 34.32
N ASN A 672 -21.19 -5.77 33.36
CA ASN A 672 -21.18 -4.75 32.31
C ASN A 672 -21.86 -3.48 32.82
N THR A 673 -21.33 -2.33 32.43
CA THR A 673 -21.88 -1.03 32.83
C THR A 673 -22.31 -0.24 31.61
N LEU A 674 -23.57 0.15 31.58
CA LEU A 674 -24.14 1.08 30.62
C LEU A 674 -24.30 2.45 31.30
N THR A 675 -23.68 3.49 30.77
CA THR A 675 -23.83 4.87 31.22
C THR A 675 -24.48 5.68 30.11
N LEU A 676 -25.60 6.31 30.41
CA LEU A 676 -26.28 7.23 29.51
C LEU A 676 -26.07 8.64 30.03
N ASN A 677 -25.49 9.50 29.18
CA ASN A 677 -25.22 10.89 29.47
C ASN A 677 -26.24 11.78 28.75
N THR A 678 -26.24 13.07 29.06
CA THR A 678 -26.94 14.12 28.30
C THR A 678 -26.67 14.00 26.80
N GLY A 679 -27.73 14.10 25.99
CA GLY A 679 -27.68 13.91 24.54
C GLY A 679 -27.96 12.47 24.07
N THR A 680 -28.16 11.54 25.00
CA THR A 680 -28.56 10.16 24.66
C THR A 680 -29.91 10.13 23.93
N GLU A 681 -29.92 9.53 22.75
CA GLU A 681 -31.13 9.12 22.03
C GLU A 681 -31.12 7.61 21.85
N MET A 682 -32.10 6.90 22.40
CA MET A 682 -32.22 5.45 22.21
C MET A 682 -33.58 5.01 21.70
N SER A 683 -33.56 4.04 20.78
CA SER A 683 -34.74 3.38 20.24
C SER A 683 -34.50 1.87 20.18
N GLY A 684 -35.48 1.09 20.64
CA GLY A 684 -35.33 -0.34 20.95
C GLY A 684 -35.06 -0.58 22.44
N SER A 685 -35.23 -1.80 22.92
CA SER A 685 -35.13 -2.14 24.36
C SER A 685 -33.68 -2.21 24.86
N ILE A 686 -33.47 -2.01 26.15
CA ILE A 686 -32.26 -2.41 26.88
C ILE A 686 -32.57 -3.76 27.55
N THR A 687 -31.97 -4.83 27.05
CA THR A 687 -32.32 -6.20 27.43
C THR A 687 -31.09 -6.93 27.95
N ASP A 688 -31.16 -7.43 29.18
CA ASP A 688 -30.22 -8.41 29.71
C ASP A 688 -30.84 -9.81 29.69
N GLY A 689 -30.27 -10.69 28.88
CA GLY A 689 -30.68 -12.07 28.70
C GLY A 689 -30.39 -12.98 29.91
N ASN A 690 -29.72 -12.49 30.95
CA ASN A 690 -29.43 -13.22 32.18
C ASN A 690 -30.61 -13.29 33.16
N ASN A 691 -31.84 -13.49 32.65
CA ASN A 691 -33.12 -13.35 33.37
C ASN A 691 -33.28 -14.18 34.67
N SER A 692 -32.28 -15.00 35.06
CA SER A 692 -32.26 -15.77 36.31
C SER A 692 -30.89 -15.84 37.02
N ALA A 693 -29.82 -15.16 36.56
CA ALA A 693 -28.47 -15.35 37.09
C ALA A 693 -27.79 -14.05 37.52
N SER A 694 -27.05 -14.09 38.63
CA SER A 694 -26.22 -13.01 39.18
C SER A 694 -25.24 -12.45 38.15
N ALA A 695 -25.70 -11.48 37.36
CA ALA A 695 -24.93 -10.92 36.26
C ALA A 695 -24.44 -9.50 36.54
N ASN A 696 -24.87 -8.83 37.62
CA ASN A 696 -24.35 -7.52 38.05
C ASN A 696 -24.21 -6.49 36.91
N ASN A 697 -25.05 -6.57 35.88
CA ASN A 697 -25.06 -5.63 34.77
C ASN A 697 -25.89 -4.42 35.18
N ASN A 698 -25.31 -3.23 35.10
CA ASN A 698 -25.88 -2.02 35.69
C ASN A 698 -26.09 -0.94 34.64
N LEU A 699 -27.16 -0.18 34.81
CA LEU A 699 -27.43 1.05 34.07
C LEU A 699 -27.19 2.26 34.99
N ILE A 700 -26.47 3.24 34.48
CA ILE A 700 -26.23 4.53 35.12
C ILE A 700 -26.83 5.60 34.20
N LEU A 701 -27.66 6.46 34.78
CA LEU A 701 -28.24 7.62 34.13
C LEU A 701 -27.52 8.84 34.70
N ASP A 702 -26.68 9.48 33.91
CA ASP A 702 -25.84 10.61 34.30
C ASP A 702 -26.23 11.86 33.49
N GLY A 703 -26.18 13.04 34.10
CA GLY A 703 -26.71 14.26 33.50
C GLY A 703 -28.24 14.24 33.34
N GLU A 704 -28.76 14.61 32.17
CA GLU A 704 -30.20 14.79 31.94
C GLU A 704 -30.71 14.10 30.68
N GLY A 705 -31.95 13.60 30.70
CA GLY A 705 -32.51 12.98 29.50
C GLY A 705 -33.86 12.28 29.67
N THR A 706 -34.38 11.75 28.56
CA THR A 706 -35.56 10.88 28.54
C THR A 706 -35.22 9.56 27.88
N LEU A 707 -35.49 8.46 28.58
CA LEU A 707 -35.35 7.12 28.05
C LEU A 707 -36.72 6.53 27.72
N GLY A 708 -37.05 6.46 26.42
CA GLY A 708 -38.28 5.82 25.94
C GLY A 708 -38.20 4.30 25.81
N SER A 709 -37.01 3.71 25.95
CA SER A 709 -36.78 2.27 25.82
C SER A 709 -37.27 1.48 27.03
N SER A 710 -37.85 0.31 26.80
CA SER A 710 -38.07 -0.69 27.85
C SER A 710 -36.75 -1.21 28.41
N ILE A 711 -36.75 -1.59 29.69
CA ILE A 711 -35.58 -2.16 30.39
C ILE A 711 -35.95 -3.55 30.90
N SER A 712 -35.08 -4.53 30.73
CA SER A 712 -35.30 -5.87 31.28
C SER A 712 -33.99 -6.56 31.71
N GLY A 713 -34.05 -7.35 32.77
CA GLY A 713 -32.98 -8.25 33.19
C GLY A 713 -31.83 -7.61 33.97
N LEU A 714 -31.70 -6.28 33.95
CA LEU A 714 -30.59 -5.59 34.60
C LEU A 714 -30.58 -5.81 36.13
N ASN A 715 -29.39 -5.76 36.71
CA ASN A 715 -29.20 -5.83 38.15
C ASN A 715 -29.58 -4.52 38.84
N SER A 716 -29.34 -3.38 38.20
CA SER A 716 -29.68 -2.11 38.80
C SER A 716 -29.78 -0.96 37.82
N VAL A 717 -30.45 0.08 38.27
CA VAL A 717 -30.47 1.41 37.65
C VAL A 717 -30.05 2.43 38.70
N THR A 718 -29.05 3.24 38.39
CA THR A 718 -28.61 4.36 39.24
C THR A 718 -28.84 5.67 38.50
N SER A 719 -29.68 6.55 39.04
CA SER A 719 -29.83 7.92 38.57
C SER A 719 -28.91 8.87 39.32
N SER A 720 -28.09 9.61 38.59
CA SER A 720 -27.17 10.64 39.10
C SER A 720 -27.45 12.01 38.48
N GLY A 721 -28.68 12.24 37.99
CA GLY A 721 -29.17 13.52 37.48
C GLY A 721 -30.65 13.47 37.10
N ASP A 722 -31.09 14.38 36.23
CA ASP A 722 -32.51 14.60 35.91
C ASP A 722 -32.99 13.73 34.74
N TRP A 723 -33.66 12.63 35.05
CA TRP A 723 -34.06 11.63 34.05
C TRP A 723 -35.54 11.31 34.08
N THR A 724 -36.14 11.15 32.89
CA THR A 724 -37.48 10.59 32.73
C THR A 724 -37.41 9.22 32.05
N LEU A 725 -37.86 8.19 32.75
CA LEU A 725 -37.97 6.83 32.21
C LEU A 725 -39.41 6.58 31.74
N SER A 726 -39.61 6.52 30.42
CA SER A 726 -40.92 6.36 29.78
C SER A 726 -41.10 5.02 29.05
N GLY A 727 -40.15 4.08 29.21
CA GLY A 727 -40.28 2.73 28.67
C GLY A 727 -41.54 2.02 29.18
N ALA A 728 -42.25 1.31 28.31
CA ALA A 728 -43.52 0.67 28.66
C ALA A 728 -43.37 -0.31 29.84
N THR A 729 -42.29 -1.09 29.85
CA THR A 729 -41.94 -2.02 30.94
C THR A 729 -40.48 -1.85 31.34
N MET A 730 -40.22 -1.76 32.63
CA MET A 730 -38.88 -1.67 33.23
C MET A 730 -38.76 -2.71 34.35
N ASN A 731 -38.17 -3.86 34.05
CA ASN A 731 -38.07 -4.97 35.00
C ASN A 731 -36.61 -5.22 35.40
N LEU A 732 -36.28 -4.92 36.64
CA LEU A 732 -34.98 -5.25 37.25
C LEU A 732 -35.10 -6.63 37.91
N SER A 733 -34.38 -7.63 37.38
CA SER A 733 -34.48 -9.02 37.84
C SER A 733 -33.14 -9.64 38.24
N GLY A 734 -32.06 -8.85 38.34
CA GLY A 734 -30.77 -9.34 38.83
C GLY A 734 -30.80 -9.86 40.27
N THR A 735 -30.20 -11.02 40.54
CA THR A 735 -30.39 -11.70 41.82
C THR A 735 -29.73 -11.01 43.03
N THR A 736 -28.74 -10.14 42.84
CA THR A 736 -27.96 -9.49 43.92
C THR A 736 -28.65 -8.24 44.46
N ASN A 737 -28.89 -7.23 43.64
CA ASN A 737 -29.45 -5.96 44.09
C ASN A 737 -30.85 -5.67 43.51
N SER A 738 -31.12 -5.96 42.22
CA SER A 738 -32.40 -5.62 41.54
C SER A 738 -32.98 -4.26 41.96
N ALA A 739 -32.12 -3.26 42.16
CA ALA A 739 -32.47 -2.05 42.90
C ALA A 739 -32.37 -0.80 42.03
N LEU A 740 -33.19 0.18 42.38
CA LEU A 740 -33.16 1.53 41.85
C LEU A 740 -32.49 2.46 42.86
N TRP A 741 -31.49 3.23 42.46
CA TRP A 741 -30.91 4.29 43.30
C TRP A 741 -31.09 5.66 42.65
N VAL A 742 -31.58 6.63 43.43
CA VAL A 742 -31.63 8.04 43.04
C VAL A 742 -30.63 8.79 43.91
N LYS A 743 -29.49 9.16 43.33
CA LYS A 743 -28.34 9.74 44.03
C LYS A 743 -28.18 11.24 43.84
N SER A 744 -28.80 11.78 42.79
CA SER A 744 -28.82 13.22 42.49
C SER A 744 -30.02 13.52 41.59
N GLY A 745 -30.47 14.78 41.60
CA GLY A 745 -31.54 15.26 40.72
C GLY A 745 -32.90 14.62 40.98
N THR A 746 -33.72 14.65 39.94
CA THR A 746 -35.06 14.09 39.90
C THR A 746 -35.13 12.94 38.91
N LEU A 747 -35.53 11.77 39.39
CA LEU A 747 -35.88 10.64 38.54
C LEU A 747 -37.41 10.53 38.43
N ILE A 748 -37.94 10.66 37.21
CA ILE A 748 -39.35 10.44 36.90
C ILE A 748 -39.53 9.04 36.32
N VAL A 749 -40.30 8.19 36.99
CA VAL A 749 -40.75 6.89 36.50
C VAL A 749 -42.11 7.07 35.84
N ASN A 750 -42.11 7.25 34.53
CA ASN A 750 -43.29 7.46 33.68
C ASN A 750 -43.70 6.20 32.90
N GLY A 751 -43.17 5.04 33.28
CA GLY A 751 -43.57 3.71 32.80
C GLY A 751 -43.76 2.73 33.97
N ALA A 752 -44.04 1.45 33.70
CA ALA A 752 -44.19 0.46 34.77
C ALA A 752 -42.84 -0.13 35.17
N MET A 753 -42.36 0.19 36.38
CA MET A 753 -41.12 -0.34 36.94
C MET A 753 -41.36 -1.39 38.02
N THR A 754 -40.66 -2.51 37.91
CA THR A 754 -40.55 -3.56 38.93
C THR A 754 -39.10 -3.67 39.38
N ALA A 755 -38.86 -3.56 40.67
CA ALA A 755 -37.56 -3.70 41.32
C ALA A 755 -37.74 -4.39 42.69
N LYS A 756 -36.65 -4.87 43.31
CA LYS A 756 -36.72 -5.32 44.72
C LYS A 756 -36.99 -4.15 45.67
N GLY A 757 -36.49 -2.97 45.31
CA GLY A 757 -36.77 -1.73 46.01
C GLY A 757 -36.01 -0.55 45.40
N ALA A 758 -36.31 0.64 45.92
CA ALA A 758 -35.60 1.86 45.59
C ALA A 758 -34.97 2.49 46.84
N THR A 759 -33.88 3.22 46.64
CA THR A 759 -33.31 4.12 47.65
C THR A 759 -33.19 5.52 47.04
N VAL A 760 -33.75 6.50 47.74
CA VAL A 760 -33.75 7.91 47.36
C VAL A 760 -32.87 8.66 48.35
N ASP A 761 -31.77 9.23 47.87
CA ASP A 761 -30.82 9.95 48.72
C ASP A 761 -31.37 11.33 49.14
N SER A 762 -30.82 11.87 50.22
CA SER A 762 -31.19 13.20 50.72
C SER A 762 -30.94 14.28 49.66
N GLY A 763 -31.89 15.20 49.51
CA GLY A 763 -31.85 16.26 48.50
C GLY A 763 -32.23 15.84 47.08
N THR A 764 -32.69 14.59 46.88
CA THR A 764 -33.11 14.07 45.57
C THR A 764 -34.61 13.79 45.51
N THR A 765 -35.15 13.60 44.31
CA THR A 765 -36.58 13.29 44.11
C THR A 765 -36.78 12.04 43.26
N LEU A 766 -37.61 11.12 43.75
CA LEU A 766 -38.21 10.05 42.94
C LEU A 766 -39.67 10.41 42.69
N GLN A 767 -40.06 10.56 41.43
CA GLN A 767 -41.44 10.84 41.04
C GLN A 767 -42.04 9.64 40.30
N ILE A 768 -43.19 9.16 40.78
CA ILE A 768 -43.98 8.11 40.13
C ILE A 768 -45.11 8.75 39.34
N GLY A 769 -45.06 8.60 38.02
CA GLY A 769 -45.95 9.27 37.06
C GLY A 769 -45.50 10.68 36.71
N ASN A 770 -46.07 11.22 35.63
CA ASN A 770 -45.76 12.57 35.14
C ASN A 770 -47.03 13.37 34.81
N GLY A 771 -48.02 13.31 35.69
CA GLY A 771 -49.31 14.02 35.55
C GLY A 771 -50.32 13.34 34.62
N GLY A 772 -49.95 12.19 34.03
CA GLY A 772 -50.85 11.34 33.24
C GLY A 772 -51.26 10.06 33.98
N THR A 773 -51.68 9.05 33.21
CA THR A 773 -52.09 7.73 33.71
C THR A 773 -50.97 6.68 33.69
N LEU A 774 -49.76 7.07 33.29
CA LEU A 774 -48.58 6.20 33.28
C LEU A 774 -47.69 6.46 34.51
N GLY A 775 -46.78 5.51 34.77
CA GLY A 775 -45.89 5.53 35.93
C GLY A 775 -46.37 4.62 37.06
N ALA A 776 -45.66 3.54 37.31
CA ALA A 776 -45.91 2.66 38.44
C ALA A 776 -44.57 2.14 38.97
N PHE A 777 -44.49 1.90 40.27
CA PHE A 777 -43.33 1.28 40.91
C PHE A 777 -43.80 0.16 41.83
N ASN A 778 -43.14 -1.00 41.72
CA ASN A 778 -43.38 -2.15 42.59
C ASN A 778 -42.05 -2.55 43.26
N GLY A 779 -42.03 -2.57 44.59
CA GLY A 779 -40.86 -2.77 45.44
C GLY A 779 -40.88 -1.82 46.64
N ASP A 780 -40.15 -2.11 47.72
CA ASP A 780 -40.09 -1.19 48.88
C ASP A 780 -39.28 0.07 48.55
N ILE A 781 -39.62 1.22 49.14
CA ILE A 781 -38.89 2.48 48.95
C ILE A 781 -38.29 2.92 50.28
N VAL A 782 -36.97 3.12 50.29
CA VAL A 782 -36.25 3.85 51.34
C VAL A 782 -36.06 5.29 50.86
N ASP A 783 -36.91 6.19 51.33
CA ASP A 783 -36.89 7.60 50.98
C ASP A 783 -36.19 8.44 52.05
N ASN A 784 -35.06 9.06 51.70
CA ASN A 784 -34.39 10.09 52.51
C ASN A 784 -34.45 11.49 51.86
N GLY A 785 -35.13 11.61 50.72
CA GLY A 785 -35.29 12.83 49.94
C GLY A 785 -36.77 13.21 49.81
N THR A 786 -37.30 13.16 48.60
CA THR A 786 -38.73 13.38 48.31
C THR A 786 -39.27 12.29 47.38
N LEU A 787 -40.32 11.60 47.81
CA LEU A 787 -41.09 10.66 46.99
C LEU A 787 -42.39 11.33 46.54
N THR A 788 -42.54 11.58 45.24
CA THR A 788 -43.74 12.21 44.67
C THR A 788 -44.59 11.21 43.89
N PHE A 789 -45.90 11.20 44.12
CA PHE A 789 -46.88 10.51 43.29
C PHE A 789 -47.67 11.52 42.46
N ASN A 790 -47.43 11.53 41.15
CA ASN A 790 -48.04 12.45 40.20
C ASN A 790 -48.80 11.68 39.10
N ARG A 791 -49.96 11.11 39.49
CA ARG A 791 -50.87 10.38 38.60
C ARG A 791 -52.25 11.02 38.54
N SER A 792 -52.85 11.05 37.35
CA SER A 792 -54.18 11.62 37.13
C SER A 792 -55.33 10.66 37.42
N ASP A 793 -55.05 9.36 37.51
CA ASP A 793 -56.01 8.28 37.77
C ASP A 793 -55.76 7.62 39.14
N ALA A 794 -56.68 6.73 39.52
CA ALA A 794 -56.55 5.97 40.76
C ALA A 794 -55.35 5.01 40.70
N ALA A 795 -54.53 5.02 41.75
CA ALA A 795 -53.36 4.17 41.91
C ALA A 795 -53.28 3.64 43.34
N ALA A 796 -52.89 2.38 43.48
CA ALA A 796 -52.60 1.78 44.78
C ALA A 796 -51.09 1.53 44.89
N TYR A 797 -50.49 1.94 46.01
CA TYR A 797 -49.13 1.61 46.35
C TYR A 797 -49.11 0.74 47.61
N GLY A 798 -48.87 -0.55 47.39
CA GLY A 798 -48.97 -1.58 48.41
C GLY A 798 -47.62 -2.05 48.98
N SER A 799 -46.52 -1.36 48.71
CA SER A 799 -45.19 -1.67 49.28
C SER A 799 -44.86 -0.71 50.42
N VAL A 800 -43.83 -1.03 51.21
CA VAL A 800 -43.43 -0.20 52.36
C VAL A 800 -42.63 1.01 51.89
N ILE A 801 -42.93 2.17 52.46
CA ILE A 801 -42.14 3.40 52.39
C ILE A 801 -41.49 3.63 53.75
N SER A 802 -40.18 3.86 53.77
CA SER A 802 -39.38 4.04 54.98
C SER A 802 -38.36 5.17 54.81
N GLY A 803 -37.71 5.63 55.89
CA GLY A 803 -36.61 6.61 55.83
C GLY A 803 -36.93 7.99 56.40
N GLY A 804 -36.04 8.95 56.16
CA GLY A 804 -36.14 10.32 56.67
C GLY A 804 -36.91 11.32 55.78
N GLY A 805 -37.29 10.90 54.58
CA GLY A 805 -37.81 11.77 53.52
C GLY A 805 -39.30 12.10 53.60
N ASN A 806 -39.75 12.90 52.63
CA ASN A 806 -41.11 13.42 52.52
C ASN A 806 -41.90 12.74 51.39
N VAL A 807 -43.14 12.35 51.66
CA VAL A 807 -44.07 11.86 50.64
C VAL A 807 -44.95 13.01 50.15
N VAL A 808 -45.05 13.17 48.83
CA VAL A 808 -45.89 14.19 48.18
C VAL A 808 -46.90 13.54 47.25
N LYS A 809 -48.18 13.78 47.48
CA LYS A 809 -49.27 13.41 46.57
C LYS A 809 -49.65 14.62 45.74
N GLN A 810 -49.30 14.62 44.45
CA GLN A 810 -49.41 15.79 43.57
C GLN A 810 -50.39 15.63 42.41
N GLY A 811 -50.64 14.41 41.91
CA GLY A 811 -51.53 14.24 40.76
C GLY A 811 -53.01 14.30 41.13
N GLY A 812 -53.89 14.64 40.18
CA GLY A 812 -55.34 14.78 40.45
C GLY A 812 -56.09 13.48 40.79
N GLY A 813 -55.47 12.30 40.60
CA GLY A 813 -56.09 11.00 40.87
C GLY A 813 -56.17 10.63 42.36
N GLU A 814 -56.67 9.44 42.66
CA GLU A 814 -56.63 8.86 44.02
C GLU A 814 -55.34 8.06 44.22
N LEU A 815 -54.64 8.25 45.33
CA LEU A 815 -53.56 7.36 45.78
C LEU A 815 -54.02 6.59 47.00
N THR A 816 -54.03 5.26 46.94
CA THR A 816 -54.26 4.40 48.10
C THR A 816 -52.93 3.90 48.66
N LEU A 817 -52.62 4.23 49.93
CA LEU A 817 -51.51 3.65 50.68
C LEU A 817 -52.06 2.58 51.63
N SER A 818 -51.72 1.32 51.37
CA SER A 818 -52.36 0.18 52.04
C SER A 818 -51.48 -0.54 53.06
N ASN A 819 -50.21 -0.14 53.20
CA ASN A 819 -49.25 -0.81 54.08
C ASN A 819 -48.74 0.14 55.18
N ASN A 820 -48.26 -0.43 56.28
CA ASN A 820 -47.65 0.34 57.35
C ASN A 820 -46.29 0.87 56.92
N ASN A 821 -46.18 2.20 56.88
CA ASN A 821 -45.00 2.92 56.47
C ASN A 821 -44.25 3.50 57.68
N SER A 822 -42.93 3.65 57.56
CA SER A 822 -42.05 4.09 58.65
C SER A 822 -41.26 5.37 58.34
N TYR A 823 -41.62 6.07 57.25
CA TYR A 823 -40.99 7.36 56.95
C TYR A 823 -41.37 8.42 57.98
N SER A 824 -40.48 9.41 58.16
CA SER A 824 -40.56 10.40 59.25
C SER A 824 -40.60 11.86 58.81
N GLY A 825 -40.31 12.19 57.53
CA GLY A 825 -40.32 13.58 57.06
C GLY A 825 -41.72 14.19 56.96
N GLY A 826 -42.73 13.37 56.68
CA GLY A 826 -44.14 13.78 56.63
C GLY A 826 -44.79 13.53 55.27
N THR A 827 -46.08 13.87 55.17
CA THR A 827 -46.89 13.71 53.96
C THR A 827 -47.51 15.05 53.56
N THR A 828 -47.29 15.48 52.32
CA THR A 828 -47.98 16.61 51.71
C THR A 828 -49.00 16.12 50.69
N ILE A 829 -50.24 16.56 50.81
CA ILE A 829 -51.31 16.25 49.86
C ILE A 829 -51.62 17.53 49.10
N ALA A 830 -51.00 17.69 47.94
CA ALA A 830 -51.13 18.89 47.13
C ALA A 830 -52.40 18.88 46.27
N GLU A 831 -52.74 17.73 45.66
CA GLU A 831 -53.94 17.57 44.83
C GLU A 831 -54.56 16.16 44.92
N GLY A 832 -55.80 16.05 44.45
CA GLY A 832 -56.56 14.80 44.39
C GLY A 832 -56.86 14.20 45.77
N THR A 833 -56.94 12.88 45.81
CA THR A 833 -57.28 12.13 47.04
C THR A 833 -56.10 11.26 47.49
N LEU A 834 -55.80 11.28 48.78
CA LEU A 834 -54.96 10.28 49.45
C LEU A 834 -55.84 9.44 50.39
N THR A 835 -55.91 8.13 50.14
CA THR A 835 -56.64 7.17 50.97
C THR A 835 -55.64 6.30 51.73
N ALA A 836 -55.71 6.30 53.05
CA ALA A 836 -54.88 5.49 53.94
C ALA A 836 -55.72 4.36 54.54
N THR A 837 -55.30 3.10 54.36
CA THR A 837 -56.11 1.95 54.83
C THR A 837 -55.47 1.12 55.95
N ALA A 838 -54.26 1.49 56.38
CA ALA A 838 -53.56 0.90 57.52
C ALA A 838 -53.11 2.02 58.48
N GLY A 839 -53.10 1.78 59.78
CA GLY A 839 -52.83 2.82 60.79
C GLY A 839 -51.47 3.50 60.65
N GLY A 840 -50.47 2.76 60.14
CA GLY A 840 -49.14 3.30 59.82
C GLY A 840 -48.99 3.84 58.39
N ALA A 841 -50.04 3.90 57.56
CA ALA A 841 -49.90 4.19 56.13
C ALA A 841 -49.37 5.60 55.82
N LEU A 842 -49.53 6.56 56.75
CA LEU A 842 -49.10 7.95 56.57
C LEU A 842 -47.73 8.26 57.20
N GLY A 843 -47.00 7.23 57.66
CA GLY A 843 -45.74 7.41 58.38
C GLY A 843 -45.94 8.08 59.74
N SER A 844 -44.85 8.59 60.33
CA SER A 844 -44.85 9.20 61.68
C SER A 844 -44.74 10.73 61.69
N GLY A 845 -44.53 11.34 60.52
CA GLY A 845 -44.31 12.78 60.38
C GLY A 845 -45.59 13.62 60.36
N ASN A 846 -45.44 14.90 59.99
CA ASN A 846 -46.56 15.83 59.84
C ASN A 846 -47.36 15.54 58.58
N ILE A 847 -48.66 15.82 58.62
CA ILE A 847 -49.56 15.77 57.47
C ILE A 847 -49.98 17.19 57.11
N ASP A 848 -49.64 17.60 55.90
CA ASP A 848 -49.98 18.89 55.30
C ASP A 848 -51.00 18.65 54.19
N ASN A 849 -52.29 18.78 54.53
CA ASN A 849 -53.39 18.48 53.62
C ASN A 849 -53.92 19.76 52.95
N ARG A 850 -53.72 19.86 51.63
CA ARG A 850 -54.27 20.91 50.75
C ARG A 850 -55.37 20.40 49.81
N ALA A 851 -55.72 19.12 49.89
CA ALA A 851 -56.73 18.51 49.02
C ALA A 851 -57.63 17.55 49.83
N TYR A 852 -57.73 16.28 49.45
CA TYR A 852 -58.59 15.31 50.13
C TYR A 852 -57.77 14.21 50.80
N LEU A 853 -57.95 14.03 52.11
CA LEU A 853 -57.40 12.92 52.89
C LEU A 853 -58.53 12.03 53.39
N LYS A 854 -58.49 10.74 53.09
CA LYS A 854 -59.39 9.72 53.61
C LYS A 854 -58.66 8.73 54.50
N LEU A 855 -59.11 8.58 55.74
CA LEU A 855 -58.65 7.59 56.71
C LEU A 855 -59.69 6.47 56.77
N ASP A 856 -59.36 5.30 56.20
CA ASP A 856 -60.29 4.19 56.02
C ASP A 856 -59.65 2.89 56.54
N ALA A 857 -59.49 2.80 57.85
CA ALA A 857 -58.79 1.70 58.51
C ALA A 857 -59.43 0.35 58.19
N ALA A 858 -58.60 -0.62 57.79
CA ALA A 858 -59.03 -2.01 57.62
C ALA A 858 -59.46 -2.69 58.93
N SER A 859 -59.06 -2.14 60.09
CA SER A 859 -59.45 -2.61 61.43
C SER A 859 -59.57 -1.44 62.40
N ALA A 860 -60.63 -1.41 63.19
CA ALA A 860 -60.85 -0.37 64.21
C ALA A 860 -59.82 -0.37 65.36
N SER A 861 -59.00 -1.42 65.46
CA SER A 861 -57.92 -1.53 66.45
C SER A 861 -56.60 -0.89 66.01
N ASP A 862 -56.50 -0.39 64.77
CA ASP A 862 -55.27 0.13 64.17
C ASP A 862 -55.39 1.65 63.96
N PRO A 863 -55.03 2.47 64.97
CA PRO A 863 -55.18 3.93 64.89
C PRO A 863 -54.19 4.55 63.90
N PHE A 864 -54.63 5.58 63.19
CA PHE A 864 -53.75 6.44 62.41
C PHE A 864 -52.96 7.35 63.35
N ILE A 865 -51.65 7.13 63.50
CA ILE A 865 -50.78 7.91 64.40
C ILE A 865 -49.86 8.81 63.58
N VAL A 866 -50.04 10.13 63.70
CA VAL A 866 -49.25 11.14 62.99
C VAL A 866 -48.70 12.18 63.97
N ALA A 867 -47.67 12.94 63.57
CA ALA A 867 -47.11 13.99 64.44
C ALA A 867 -48.09 15.16 64.60
N ASP A 868 -48.38 15.87 63.52
CA ASP A 868 -49.39 16.92 63.45
C ASP A 868 -50.20 16.77 62.16
N LEU A 869 -51.48 17.17 62.17
CA LEU A 869 -52.33 17.23 60.97
C LEU A 869 -52.84 18.65 60.78
N THR A 870 -52.46 19.28 59.66
CA THR A 870 -52.99 20.57 59.23
C THR A 870 -53.86 20.37 57.99
N THR A 871 -55.09 20.86 58.05
CA THR A 871 -56.00 20.90 56.90
C THR A 871 -56.20 22.34 56.49
N HIS A 872 -55.76 22.66 55.28
CA HIS A 872 -55.81 24.00 54.71
C HIS A 872 -57.23 24.38 54.25
N SER A 873 -57.46 25.68 54.04
CA SER A 873 -58.70 26.19 53.45
C SER A 873 -59.05 25.45 52.16
N GLY A 874 -60.29 24.98 52.03
CA GLY A 874 -60.78 24.22 50.87
C GLY A 874 -60.39 22.74 50.84
N ALA A 875 -59.55 22.28 51.78
CA ALA A 875 -59.18 20.87 51.92
C ALA A 875 -60.13 20.12 52.86
N THR A 876 -60.21 18.80 52.67
CA THR A 876 -61.09 17.90 53.43
C THR A 876 -60.28 16.76 54.06
N VAL A 877 -60.57 16.46 55.32
CA VAL A 877 -60.17 15.21 55.99
C VAL A 877 -61.42 14.41 56.29
N GLU A 878 -61.45 13.14 55.91
CA GLU A 878 -62.51 12.18 56.23
C GLU A 878 -61.94 11.07 57.11
N ILE A 879 -62.59 10.83 58.25
CA ILE A 879 -62.35 9.69 59.15
C ILE A 879 -63.51 8.71 58.93
N GLY A 880 -63.25 7.63 58.20
CA GLY A 880 -64.22 6.61 57.85
C GLY A 880 -64.66 5.78 59.05
N ALA A 881 -65.77 5.06 58.88
CA ALA A 881 -66.38 4.27 59.95
C ALA A 881 -65.37 3.31 60.61
N GLY A 882 -65.25 3.39 61.94
CA GLY A 882 -64.35 2.54 62.71
C GLY A 882 -62.89 3.00 62.70
N SER A 883 -62.52 4.02 61.93
CA SER A 883 -61.18 4.60 61.96
C SER A 883 -60.97 5.50 63.17
N THR A 884 -59.73 5.60 63.65
CA THR A 884 -59.37 6.55 64.71
C THR A 884 -58.09 7.30 64.36
N LEU A 885 -58.05 8.60 64.65
CA LEU A 885 -56.89 9.48 64.43
C LEU A 885 -56.24 9.83 65.77
N GLN A 886 -54.91 9.75 65.82
CA GLN A 886 -54.09 10.24 66.92
C GLN A 886 -53.04 11.22 66.39
N ALA A 887 -53.01 12.44 66.95
CA ALA A 887 -52.06 13.48 66.59
C ALA A 887 -51.54 14.22 67.84
N ASN A 888 -50.42 14.92 67.75
CA ASN A 888 -50.08 15.92 68.77
C ASN A 888 -50.97 17.16 68.57
N THR A 889 -50.99 17.71 67.36
CA THR A 889 -51.82 18.87 67.02
C THR A 889 -52.73 18.55 65.84
N LEU A 890 -54.03 18.82 65.98
CA LEU A 890 -54.99 18.84 64.89
C LEU A 890 -55.37 20.30 64.59
N THR A 891 -55.07 20.77 63.38
CA THR A 891 -55.39 22.13 62.92
C THR A 891 -56.32 22.07 61.72
N GLN A 892 -57.51 22.65 61.87
CA GLN A 892 -58.44 22.97 60.78
C GLN A 892 -58.38 24.48 60.56
N GLN A 893 -58.00 24.92 59.36
CA GLN A 893 -58.02 26.33 58.99
C GLN A 893 -59.44 26.77 58.61
N ASP A 894 -59.69 28.08 58.57
CA ASP A 894 -60.93 28.62 58.02
C ASP A 894 -61.19 28.07 56.61
N GLY A 895 -62.44 27.69 56.34
CA GLY A 895 -62.84 27.06 55.07
C GLY A 895 -62.41 25.60 54.85
N SER A 896 -61.75 24.94 55.81
CA SER A 896 -61.47 23.49 55.74
C SER A 896 -62.67 22.64 56.21
N THR A 897 -62.69 21.35 55.86
CA THR A 897 -63.70 20.39 56.32
C THR A 897 -63.08 19.17 56.99
N LEU A 898 -63.58 18.79 58.16
CA LEU A 898 -63.30 17.53 58.83
C LEU A 898 -64.61 16.74 58.95
N THR A 899 -64.67 15.55 58.35
CA THR A 899 -65.81 14.63 58.44
C THR A 899 -65.41 13.43 59.29
N ALA A 900 -66.21 13.07 60.28
CA ALA A 900 -65.98 11.88 61.11
C ALA A 900 -67.23 10.99 61.15
N ASP A 901 -67.07 9.73 60.75
CA ASP A 901 -68.10 8.69 60.85
C ASP A 901 -67.94 7.88 62.13
N LEU A 902 -68.86 8.08 63.08
CA LEU A 902 -68.91 7.46 64.39
C LEU A 902 -69.76 6.19 64.43
N THR A 903 -70.27 5.70 63.28
CA THR A 903 -71.22 4.58 63.25
C THR A 903 -70.65 3.24 63.69
N ALA A 904 -69.32 3.08 63.69
CA ALA A 904 -68.63 1.84 64.04
C ALA A 904 -67.49 2.00 65.07
N THR A 905 -67.45 3.09 65.84
CA THR A 905 -66.35 3.37 66.78
C THR A 905 -66.62 2.85 68.20
N SER A 906 -65.65 2.16 68.82
CA SER A 906 -65.71 1.69 70.23
C SER A 906 -64.91 2.59 71.21
N GLY A 907 -64.41 3.73 70.74
CA GLY A 907 -63.59 4.71 71.48
C GLY A 907 -63.53 6.07 70.77
N PRO A 908 -62.68 7.02 71.21
CA PRO A 908 -62.60 8.34 70.60
C PRO A 908 -62.10 8.25 69.14
N ALA A 909 -62.89 8.78 68.21
CA ALA A 909 -62.50 8.87 66.79
C ALA A 909 -61.28 9.78 66.57
N ILE A 910 -61.06 10.76 67.45
CA ILE A 910 -59.93 11.68 67.41
C ILE A 910 -59.31 11.78 68.80
N ARG A 911 -57.99 11.63 68.88
CA ARG A 911 -57.19 11.91 70.08
C ARG A 911 -56.09 12.89 69.70
N ALA A 912 -56.13 14.11 70.24
CA ALA A 912 -55.11 15.10 70.02
C ALA A 912 -54.72 15.79 71.33
N LYS A 913 -53.44 16.19 71.46
CA LYS A 913 -52.99 16.99 72.62
C LYS A 913 -53.48 18.43 72.51
N ASN A 914 -53.43 18.98 71.30
CA ASN A 914 -53.89 20.32 70.97
C ASN A 914 -54.84 20.24 69.76
N VAL A 915 -55.90 21.05 69.77
CA VAL A 915 -56.87 21.13 68.66
C VAL A 915 -57.17 22.59 68.36
N ASN A 916 -57.03 23.00 67.11
CA ASN A 916 -57.51 24.27 66.58
C ASN A 916 -58.57 23.99 65.50
N LEU A 917 -59.80 24.49 65.68
CA LEU A 917 -60.94 24.23 64.79
C LEU A 917 -61.53 25.54 64.25
N ASP A 918 -60.96 26.05 63.15
CA ASP A 918 -61.50 27.23 62.47
C ASP A 918 -62.42 26.88 61.28
N GLY A 919 -62.47 25.59 60.88
CA GLY A 919 -63.25 25.07 59.76
C GLY A 919 -64.57 24.38 60.13
N THR A 920 -65.13 23.62 59.19
CA THR A 920 -66.38 22.84 59.36
C THR A 920 -66.09 21.45 59.91
N LEU A 921 -66.82 21.04 60.96
CA LEU A 921 -66.83 19.67 61.48
C LEU A 921 -68.18 18.99 61.15
N ASN A 922 -68.14 17.95 60.34
CA ASN A 922 -69.29 17.09 60.03
C ASN A 922 -69.17 15.78 60.80
N VAL A 923 -70.24 15.41 61.51
CA VAL A 923 -70.28 14.16 62.28
C VAL A 923 -71.45 13.31 61.80
N ALA A 924 -71.16 12.08 61.38
CA ALA A 924 -72.19 11.07 61.12
C ALA A 924 -72.22 10.11 62.31
N SER A 925 -73.37 9.96 62.97
CA SER A 925 -73.57 9.03 64.10
C SER A 925 -74.82 8.17 63.89
N PRO A 926 -74.92 6.98 64.53
CA PRO A 926 -76.18 6.27 64.61
C PRO A 926 -77.16 7.07 65.48
N ALA A 927 -78.45 7.04 65.16
CA ALA A 927 -79.51 7.75 65.90
C ALA A 927 -79.60 7.41 67.41
N SER A 928 -78.89 6.37 67.89
CA SER A 928 -78.82 5.99 69.30
C SER A 928 -77.64 6.62 70.08
N GLN A 929 -76.82 7.45 69.44
CA GLN A 929 -75.66 8.14 70.05
C GLN A 929 -75.65 9.67 69.81
N GLU A 930 -76.77 10.26 69.37
CA GLU A 930 -76.94 11.73 69.37
C GLU A 930 -76.98 12.33 70.78
#